data_AF-A0A2T2QWV3-F1
#
_entry.id   AF-A0A2T2QWV3-F1
#
_cell.length_a   1.000
_cell.length_b   1.000
_cell.length_c   1.000
_cell.angle_alpha   90.00
_cell.angle_beta   90.00
_cell.angle_gamma   90.00
#
_symmetry.space_group_name_H-M   'P 1'
#
loop_
_entity.id
_entity.type
_entity.pdbx_description
1 polymer ?
#
loop_
_entity_poly.entity_id
_entity_poly.type
_entity_poly.pdbx_seq_one_letter_code
_entity_poly.pdbx_strand_id
1 'polypeptide(L)'
;MKYFSLFSLSTAAGAVFIILGTVLLPGAVKGQESEPKPPADSSIIRLPDKQVAEIKTAAEKAGLGIKRTFPLPDNETLVTFNGSPGKVKGALSPEGGASLSGMQTESLDISPNYKYQLTKTPNDSKYSEQWNMKKTDAPKGWDITTGSTDTIIAIVDSGVLFNQDPYHDHNDMVDSQRWENSDEVNGLNDTDDDLNGYTDDKYGWDFTGGYASGSDCPNDTDTTSSGDNGPQPYSCDNENDKSLLNKNDGDARYVGHGTVVGSIAAAKTNNNTLVAGTDWKAKIMNLRVFDGYGRATTARVVSAVEYATDNGADAINLSLAIYDDNGSCDIIDDKLEEALKEARNNGIITAAASGNNGDDHVCYPAASRHTLAVGASTVEDKRALFSNYGDQLDLIAPGKDVPALTAPSEANGNREYVGNASGTSLSTPHVTGTAALLKGMFPDATFNQIRTNLQKGVDKVSEMGSTRTKKHGFGRLNIHKANKHADSTHPDGTLISTVGNPRVFLLENGKRRYITDPAIFNSHNFQWKRIKRTTLPDANLNSGNSLPLREGTLVTPTNDTKIYIIDHDSGSVRKRHIGSPSVFHGLGFSNSEVMKVKPRVLPGEDGPAVSSADQHPDGVLISPDGKPQIYLVENSQRRYVKSPAVLKSHQFRGGVKEATKDDMNLGTGNSLDFREGTLVTDDDPPLYAVNYDSNGNIEKRHIKTLLIYRVLGLGSSRSFQVDTNDLPSQDGDPIN
;
A
#
# COMPACT_ATOMS: atom_id res chain seq x y z
N MET A 1 -38.79 33.93 37.47
CA MET A 1 -38.73 33.45 38.88
C MET A 1 -37.31 32.90 39.05
N LYS A 2 -36.42 33.45 39.90
CA LYS A 2 -36.31 33.25 41.37
C LYS A 2 -36.30 31.75 41.74
N TYR A 3 -35.32 31.14 42.41
CA TYR A 3 -34.19 31.59 43.27
C TYR A 3 -32.83 30.97 42.76
N PHE A 4 -31.59 31.41 43.07
CA PHE A 4 -30.84 31.53 44.36
C PHE A 4 -30.75 30.20 45.17
N SER A 5 -29.64 29.76 45.79
CA SER A 5 -28.20 30.12 45.71
C SER A 5 -27.33 29.17 46.59
N LEU A 6 -26.04 29.01 46.25
CA LEU A 6 -24.84 28.75 47.10
C LEU A 6 -24.96 28.15 48.53
N PHE A 7 -24.14 27.13 48.83
CA PHE A 7 -23.26 27.10 50.02
C PHE A 7 -22.05 26.16 49.81
N SER A 8 -21.05 26.15 50.71
CA SER A 8 -19.69 25.59 50.49
C SER A 8 -18.98 25.12 51.77
N LEU A 9 -17.86 24.39 51.63
CA LEU A 9 -16.98 23.81 52.70
C LEU A 9 -17.67 22.74 53.60
N SER A 10 -17.01 21.89 54.42
CA SER A 10 -15.69 21.19 54.44
C SER A 10 -15.72 20.17 55.63
N THR A 11 -14.72 19.36 56.04
CA THR A 11 -13.28 19.15 55.71
C THR A 11 -12.81 17.74 56.16
N ALA A 12 -11.83 17.15 55.44
CA ALA A 12 -10.75 16.28 55.96
C ALA A 12 -11.00 14.86 56.56
N ALA A 13 -9.87 14.16 56.76
CA ALA A 13 -9.62 12.90 57.48
C ALA A 13 -10.12 11.58 56.85
N GLY A 14 -9.25 10.56 56.88
CA GLY A 14 -9.56 9.19 56.49
C GLY A 14 -8.76 8.18 57.33
N ALA A 15 -9.09 6.89 57.19
CA ALA A 15 -8.35 5.79 57.84
C ALA A 15 -8.42 4.51 56.98
N VAL A 16 -7.34 3.75 56.96
CA VAL A 16 -7.28 2.41 56.36
C VAL A 16 -7.75 1.38 57.40
N PHE A 17 -8.58 0.41 57.02
CA PHE A 17 -8.54 -0.92 57.64
C PHE A 17 -9.01 -2.03 56.69
N ILE A 18 -8.32 -3.16 56.71
CA ILE A 18 -8.64 -4.39 55.99
C ILE A 18 -9.28 -5.37 56.99
N ILE A 19 -10.42 -5.97 56.66
CA ILE A 19 -11.00 -7.11 57.39
C ILE A 19 -11.52 -8.15 56.37
N LEU A 20 -11.18 -9.42 56.59
CA LEU A 20 -11.70 -10.56 55.82
C LEU A 20 -13.14 -10.89 56.27
N GLY A 21 -14.03 -11.22 55.32
CA GLY A 21 -15.40 -11.65 55.60
C GLY A 21 -15.83 -12.80 54.68
N THR A 22 -16.25 -13.92 55.27
CA THR A 22 -16.53 -15.19 54.57
C THR A 22 -17.82 -15.21 53.73
N VAL A 23 -17.79 -16.06 52.70
CA VAL A 23 -18.90 -16.49 51.83
C VAL A 23 -20.25 -16.65 52.54
N LEU A 24 -21.31 -16.08 51.94
CA LEU A 24 -22.67 -16.62 51.93
C LEU A 24 -23.30 -16.39 50.54
N LEU A 25 -24.00 -17.41 50.00
CA LEU A 25 -24.71 -17.33 48.72
C LEU A 25 -26.04 -16.58 48.87
N PRO A 26 -26.47 -15.86 47.82
CA PRO A 26 -27.80 -16.20 47.27
C PRO A 26 -27.94 -16.02 45.74
N GLY A 27 -28.97 -16.66 45.18
CA GLY A 27 -29.72 -16.14 44.02
C GLY A 27 -29.17 -16.46 42.63
N ALA A 28 -29.76 -17.44 41.95
CA ALA A 28 -29.54 -17.63 40.52
C ALA A 28 -30.24 -16.55 39.69
N VAL A 29 -29.49 -15.79 38.90
CA VAL A 29 -30.01 -14.92 37.84
C VAL A 29 -30.09 -15.72 36.55
N LYS A 30 -31.21 -15.64 35.82
CA LYS A 30 -31.34 -16.29 34.50
C LYS A 30 -30.34 -15.65 33.52
N GLY A 31 -29.65 -16.48 32.75
CA GLY A 31 -28.55 -16.03 31.89
C GLY A 31 -29.01 -15.09 30.77
N GLN A 32 -28.11 -14.21 30.36
CA GLN A 32 -28.13 -13.67 29.01
C GLN A 32 -27.89 -14.84 28.03
N GLU A 33 -28.65 -14.91 26.94
CA GLU A 33 -28.25 -15.75 25.81
C GLU A 33 -26.97 -15.14 25.22
N SER A 34 -25.86 -15.89 25.27
CA SER A 34 -24.66 -15.51 24.55
C SER A 34 -24.89 -15.73 23.06
N GLU A 35 -24.53 -14.73 22.24
CA GLU A 35 -24.57 -14.87 20.79
C GLU A 35 -23.80 -16.15 20.35
N PRO A 36 -24.33 -16.90 19.36
CA PRO A 36 -23.72 -18.14 18.92
C PRO A 36 -22.39 -17.85 18.20
N LYS A 37 -21.30 -17.82 18.97
CA LYS A 37 -19.93 -17.69 18.44
C LYS A 37 -19.71 -18.77 17.38
N PRO A 38 -19.26 -18.41 16.15
CA PRO A 38 -19.11 -19.38 15.08
C PRO A 38 -18.09 -20.48 15.47
N PRO A 39 -18.36 -21.75 15.12
CA PRO A 39 -17.50 -22.87 15.53
C PRO A 39 -16.11 -22.72 14.91
N ALA A 40 -15.06 -22.88 15.73
CA ALA A 40 -13.69 -22.70 15.26
C ALA A 40 -13.18 -23.90 14.43
N ASP A 41 -12.55 -23.61 13.28
CA ASP A 41 -11.88 -24.59 12.40
C ASP A 41 -10.65 -25.27 13.02
N SER A 42 -10.27 -24.88 14.23
CA SER A 42 -9.16 -25.45 15.00
C SER A 42 -9.36 -25.26 16.50
N SER A 43 -8.74 -26.15 17.26
CA SER A 43 -8.71 -26.14 18.73
C SER A 43 -7.28 -26.05 19.24
N ILE A 44 -7.14 -25.73 20.52
CA ILE A 44 -5.87 -25.63 21.23
C ILE A 44 -5.96 -26.39 22.56
N ILE A 45 -4.85 -27.02 22.97
CA ILE A 45 -4.68 -27.68 24.27
C ILE A 45 -3.37 -27.20 24.87
N ARG A 46 -3.37 -26.82 26.16
CA ARG A 46 -2.16 -26.47 26.93
C ARG A 46 -1.74 -27.67 27.78
N LEU A 47 -0.48 -28.09 27.66
CA LEU A 47 0.02 -29.33 28.26
C LEU A 47 1.47 -29.19 28.76
N PRO A 48 1.85 -29.79 29.89
CA PRO A 48 3.24 -30.06 30.24
C PRO A 48 4.00 -30.79 29.11
N ASP A 49 5.25 -30.41 28.84
CA ASP A 49 6.04 -30.92 27.72
C ASP A 49 6.17 -32.45 27.72
N LYS A 50 6.28 -33.05 28.91
CA LYS A 50 6.31 -34.50 29.14
C LYS A 50 5.07 -35.25 28.60
N GLN A 51 3.95 -34.57 28.38
CA GLN A 51 2.69 -35.12 27.87
C GLN A 51 2.45 -34.84 26.36
N VAL A 52 3.27 -33.98 25.74
CA VAL A 52 3.12 -33.60 24.32
C VAL A 52 3.36 -34.78 23.37
N ALA A 53 4.31 -35.67 23.68
CA ALA A 53 4.61 -36.83 22.85
C ALA A 53 3.46 -37.86 22.84
N GLU A 54 2.82 -38.06 24.00
CA GLU A 54 1.65 -38.94 24.17
C GLU A 54 0.45 -38.39 23.37
N ILE A 55 0.15 -37.10 23.52
CA ILE A 55 -0.93 -36.41 22.80
C ILE A 55 -0.68 -36.36 21.27
N LYS A 56 0.57 -36.22 20.82
CA LYS A 56 0.93 -36.37 19.39
C LYS A 56 0.62 -37.77 18.87
N THR A 57 1.11 -38.80 19.57
CA THR A 57 0.88 -40.21 19.21
C THR A 57 -0.60 -40.58 19.20
N ALA A 58 -1.38 -40.03 20.15
CA ALA A 58 -2.83 -40.19 20.22
C ALA A 58 -3.55 -39.55 19.01
N ALA A 59 -3.21 -38.30 18.69
CA ALA A 59 -3.79 -37.59 17.56
C ALA A 59 -3.44 -38.23 16.21
N GLU A 60 -2.21 -38.72 16.03
CA GLU A 60 -1.79 -39.47 14.83
C GLU A 60 -2.61 -40.75 14.65
N LYS A 61 -2.83 -41.53 15.71
CA LYS A 61 -3.69 -42.73 15.68
C LYS A 61 -5.15 -42.44 15.33
N ALA A 62 -5.68 -41.31 15.81
CA ALA A 62 -7.05 -40.87 15.53
C ALA A 62 -7.21 -40.09 14.20
N GLY A 63 -6.16 -40.01 13.36
CA GLY A 63 -6.18 -39.25 12.11
C GLY A 63 -6.35 -37.73 12.30
N LEU A 64 -6.09 -37.22 13.50
CA LEU A 64 -6.33 -35.83 13.89
C LEU A 64 -5.13 -34.95 13.56
N GLY A 65 -5.16 -34.31 12.38
CA GLY A 65 -4.08 -33.45 11.91
C GLY A 65 -3.73 -32.31 12.88
N ILE A 66 -2.49 -32.32 13.36
CA ILE A 66 -1.89 -31.27 14.20
C ILE A 66 -1.44 -30.11 13.29
N LYS A 67 -1.81 -28.88 13.64
CA LYS A 67 -1.43 -27.66 12.92
C LYS A 67 -0.04 -27.17 13.31
N ARG A 68 0.21 -27.01 14.61
CA ARG A 68 1.46 -26.45 15.17
C ARG A 68 1.58 -26.69 16.67
N THR A 69 2.81 -26.79 17.17
CA THR A 69 3.13 -26.68 18.59
C THR A 69 3.88 -25.38 18.88
N PHE A 70 3.63 -24.78 20.05
CA PHE A 70 4.33 -23.61 20.56
C PHE A 70 4.80 -23.87 22.00
N PRO A 71 6.11 -23.84 22.30
CA PRO A 71 6.57 -23.93 23.68
C PRO A 71 6.18 -22.67 24.46
N LEU A 72 5.94 -22.84 25.75
CA LEU A 72 5.66 -21.82 26.75
C LEU A 72 6.76 -21.83 27.83
N PRO A 73 6.76 -20.85 28.76
CA PRO A 73 7.45 -20.99 30.05
C PRO A 73 7.02 -22.24 30.84
N ASP A 74 7.72 -22.50 31.94
CA ASP A 74 7.39 -23.52 32.95
C ASP A 74 7.33 -25.00 32.47
N ASN A 75 7.94 -25.29 31.32
CA ASN A 75 7.98 -26.61 30.64
C ASN A 75 6.58 -27.07 30.17
N GLU A 76 5.85 -26.17 29.54
CA GLU A 76 4.58 -26.43 28.88
C GLU A 76 4.62 -26.10 27.39
N THR A 77 3.70 -26.68 26.63
CA THR A 77 3.51 -26.46 25.20
C THR A 77 2.02 -26.34 24.88
N LEU A 78 1.69 -25.39 24.00
CA LEU A 78 0.41 -25.33 23.32
C LEU A 78 0.44 -26.22 22.07
N VAL A 79 -0.50 -27.16 21.96
CA VAL A 79 -0.70 -27.99 20.77
C VAL A 79 -2.00 -27.55 20.08
N THR A 80 -1.93 -27.28 18.76
CA THR A 80 -3.10 -26.86 17.97
C THR A 80 -3.51 -27.93 16.95
N PHE A 81 -4.82 -28.15 16.81
CA PHE A 81 -5.41 -29.24 16.05
C PHE A 81 -6.42 -28.74 15.01
N ASN A 82 -6.64 -29.52 13.95
CA ASN A 82 -7.72 -29.29 12.99
C ASN A 82 -9.10 -29.71 13.55
N GLY A 83 -10.10 -28.84 13.37
CA GLY A 83 -11.47 -29.08 13.83
C GLY A 83 -11.80 -28.47 15.19
N SER A 84 -13.09 -28.47 15.51
CA SER A 84 -13.66 -27.88 16.72
C SER A 84 -13.37 -28.71 17.99
N PRO A 85 -13.50 -28.11 19.19
CA PRO A 85 -13.14 -28.79 20.44
C PRO A 85 -13.86 -30.13 20.65
N GLY A 86 -15.13 -30.23 20.28
CA GLY A 86 -15.88 -31.49 20.34
C GLY A 86 -15.31 -32.57 19.42
N LYS A 87 -14.84 -32.22 18.22
CA LYS A 87 -14.19 -33.18 17.30
C LYS A 87 -12.84 -33.63 17.85
N VAL A 88 -12.05 -32.71 18.41
CA VAL A 88 -10.74 -33.01 19.03
C VAL A 88 -10.92 -33.87 20.28
N LYS A 89 -11.88 -33.55 21.15
CA LYS A 89 -12.20 -34.32 22.35
C LYS A 89 -12.75 -35.72 22.02
N GLY A 90 -13.59 -35.84 21.00
CA GLY A 90 -14.08 -37.14 20.52
C GLY A 90 -12.97 -37.99 19.90
N ALA A 91 -12.07 -37.40 19.09
CA ALA A 91 -10.95 -38.12 18.47
C ALA A 91 -9.90 -38.58 19.50
N LEU A 92 -9.66 -37.82 20.57
CA LEU A 92 -8.72 -38.18 21.63
C LEU A 92 -9.31 -39.12 22.70
N SER A 93 -10.61 -39.43 22.63
CA SER A 93 -11.27 -40.34 23.59
C SER A 93 -10.98 -41.81 23.27
N PRO A 94 -11.19 -42.74 24.23
CA PRO A 94 -11.09 -44.18 23.99
C PRO A 94 -11.97 -44.70 22.84
N GLU A 95 -13.08 -44.02 22.55
CA GLU A 95 -14.00 -44.35 21.45
C GLU A 95 -13.50 -43.81 20.09
N GLY A 96 -12.66 -42.76 20.10
CA GLY A 96 -12.06 -42.15 18.92
C GLY A 96 -10.86 -42.89 18.32
N GLY A 97 -10.47 -44.04 18.89
CA GLY A 97 -9.31 -44.82 18.47
C GLY A 97 -7.97 -44.38 19.09
N ALA A 98 -7.98 -43.31 19.89
CA ALA A 98 -6.85 -42.90 20.70
C ALA A 98 -6.99 -43.41 22.15
N SER A 99 -5.93 -44.00 22.69
CA SER A 99 -5.83 -44.28 24.11
C SER A 99 -4.68 -43.48 24.70
N LEU A 100 -5.01 -42.59 25.63
CA LEU A 100 -4.05 -41.87 26.46
C LEU A 100 -3.71 -42.76 27.65
N SER A 101 -2.47 -43.26 27.69
CA SER A 101 -1.93 -44.15 28.71
C SER A 101 -1.84 -43.54 30.11
N GLY A 102 -1.82 -42.22 30.24
CA GLY A 102 -1.66 -41.51 31.52
C GLY A 102 -2.57 -40.29 31.75
N MET A 103 -3.60 -40.07 30.91
CA MET A 103 -4.51 -38.91 31.01
C MET A 103 -5.96 -39.30 30.71
N GLN A 104 -6.91 -38.68 31.41
CA GLN A 104 -8.34 -38.75 31.06
C GLN A 104 -8.69 -37.63 30.08
N THR A 105 -9.44 -37.95 29.04
CA THR A 105 -9.79 -37.01 27.94
C THR A 105 -10.72 -35.90 28.45
N GLU A 106 -11.47 -36.20 29.51
CA GLU A 106 -12.30 -35.33 30.31
C GLU A 106 -11.48 -34.18 30.91
N SER A 107 -10.25 -34.48 31.38
CA SER A 107 -9.33 -33.56 32.07
C SER A 107 -8.54 -32.63 31.15
N LEU A 108 -8.61 -32.83 29.83
CA LEU A 108 -8.01 -31.93 28.84
C LEU A 108 -8.87 -30.67 28.67
N ASP A 109 -8.30 -29.49 28.95
CA ASP A 109 -8.83 -28.21 28.47
C ASP A 109 -8.56 -28.09 26.96
N ILE A 110 -9.60 -28.43 26.20
CA ILE A 110 -9.62 -28.35 24.74
C ILE A 110 -10.48 -27.13 24.40
N SER A 111 -9.83 -26.01 24.10
CA SER A 111 -10.47 -24.73 23.86
C SER A 111 -10.45 -24.33 22.37
N PRO A 112 -11.36 -23.46 21.90
CA PRO A 112 -11.32 -22.96 20.52
C PRO A 112 -10.05 -22.15 20.24
N ASN A 113 -9.39 -22.39 19.10
CA ASN A 113 -8.27 -21.58 18.65
C ASN A 113 -8.78 -20.34 17.89
N TYR A 114 -9.09 -19.27 18.64
CA TYR A 114 -9.69 -18.04 18.09
C TYR A 114 -8.73 -17.28 17.16
N LYS A 115 -9.27 -16.77 16.04
CA LYS A 115 -8.59 -15.83 15.14
C LYS A 115 -8.78 -14.42 15.70
N TYR A 116 -7.74 -13.82 16.28
CA TYR A 116 -7.75 -12.41 16.67
C TYR A 116 -7.44 -11.53 15.46
N GLN A 117 -8.07 -10.35 15.40
CA GLN A 117 -7.73 -9.28 14.48
C GLN A 117 -7.18 -8.10 15.28
N LEU A 118 -6.26 -7.34 14.69
CA LEU A 118 -5.95 -6.00 15.18
C LEU A 118 -7.14 -5.09 14.84
N THR A 119 -7.45 -4.17 15.73
CA THR A 119 -8.41 -3.08 15.50
C THR A 119 -7.74 -1.78 15.96
N LYS A 120 -7.16 -1.01 15.03
CA LYS A 120 -6.51 0.27 15.31
C LYS A 120 -7.55 1.38 15.50
N THR A 121 -8.27 1.31 16.61
CA THR A 121 -9.00 2.45 17.15
C THR A 121 -7.96 3.43 17.69
N PRO A 122 -7.92 4.70 17.22
CA PRO A 122 -7.06 5.72 17.79
C PRO A 122 -7.38 6.00 19.27
N ASN A 123 -6.40 6.46 20.05
CA ASN A 123 -6.55 6.80 21.47
C ASN A 123 -6.81 8.30 21.74
N ASP A 124 -6.97 9.08 20.68
CA ASP A 124 -7.11 10.54 20.67
C ASP A 124 -8.44 10.95 21.33
N SER A 125 -8.37 11.92 22.25
CA SER A 125 -9.42 12.30 23.18
C SER A 125 -10.76 12.67 22.50
N LYS A 126 -10.71 13.31 21.34
CA LYS A 126 -11.87 13.71 20.54
C LYS A 126 -12.21 12.74 19.41
N TYR A 127 -11.47 11.64 19.23
CA TYR A 127 -11.87 10.57 18.29
C TYR A 127 -13.24 9.96 18.68
N SER A 128 -13.64 10.04 19.96
CA SER A 128 -14.99 9.68 20.40
C SER A 128 -16.09 10.53 19.74
N GLU A 129 -15.81 11.79 19.41
CA GLU A 129 -16.73 12.76 18.78
C GLU A 129 -16.67 12.70 17.24
N GLN A 130 -15.53 12.31 16.64
CA GLN A 130 -15.32 12.19 15.19
C GLN A 130 -16.20 11.10 14.52
N TRP A 131 -17.44 11.45 14.20
CA TRP A 131 -18.37 10.61 13.43
C TRP A 131 -17.90 10.40 11.98
N ASN A 132 -17.17 11.37 11.42
CA ASN A 132 -16.66 11.39 10.05
C ASN A 132 -15.75 10.19 9.77
N MET A 133 -14.74 9.96 10.60
CA MET A 133 -13.80 8.83 10.45
C MET A 133 -14.50 7.47 10.62
N LYS A 134 -15.51 7.40 11.50
CA LYS A 134 -16.32 6.20 11.69
C LYS A 134 -17.23 5.92 10.49
N LYS A 135 -17.79 6.97 9.88
CA LYS A 135 -18.63 6.87 8.67
C LYS A 135 -17.80 6.46 7.44
N THR A 136 -16.55 6.93 7.30
CA THR A 136 -15.67 6.50 6.20
C THR A 136 -15.02 5.13 6.42
N ASP A 137 -15.41 4.40 7.48
CA ASP A 137 -14.80 3.12 7.90
C ASP A 137 -13.27 3.19 8.10
N ALA A 138 -12.77 4.37 8.48
CA ALA A 138 -11.36 4.67 8.69
C ALA A 138 -10.64 3.66 9.61
N PRO A 139 -11.16 3.23 10.79
CA PRO A 139 -10.47 2.24 11.62
C PRO A 139 -10.19 0.91 10.90
N LYS A 140 -11.11 0.40 10.08
CA LYS A 140 -10.80 -0.80 9.27
C LYS A 140 -9.86 -0.50 8.09
N GLY A 141 -9.78 0.76 7.64
CA GLY A 141 -8.73 1.23 6.73
C GLY A 141 -7.36 1.23 7.40
N TRP A 142 -7.30 1.67 8.66
CA TRP A 142 -6.10 1.73 9.50
C TRP A 142 -5.56 0.36 9.89
N ASP A 143 -6.43 -0.66 10.00
CA ASP A 143 -6.04 -2.07 10.10
C ASP A 143 -5.26 -2.58 8.88
N ILE A 144 -5.39 -1.92 7.72
CA ILE A 144 -4.61 -2.22 6.50
C ILE A 144 -3.35 -1.34 6.45
N THR A 145 -3.51 -0.01 6.55
CA THR A 145 -2.41 0.96 6.52
C THR A 145 -2.73 2.19 7.35
N THR A 146 -1.74 2.70 8.09
CA THR A 146 -1.79 4.02 8.75
C THR A 146 -0.80 4.99 8.10
N GLY A 147 -0.67 4.91 6.78
CA GLY A 147 0.17 5.79 5.96
C GLY A 147 1.66 5.50 6.02
N SER A 148 2.44 6.32 5.32
CA SER A 148 3.90 6.38 5.43
C SER A 148 4.37 7.79 5.81
N THR A 149 5.52 7.87 6.45
CA THR A 149 6.25 9.13 6.71
C THR A 149 6.86 9.73 5.44
N ASP A 150 6.95 8.92 4.39
CA ASP A 150 7.54 9.26 3.09
C ASP A 150 6.49 9.81 2.12
N THR A 151 5.25 10.00 2.58
CA THR A 151 4.11 10.44 1.75
C THR A 151 3.76 11.88 2.06
N ILE A 152 3.54 12.70 1.03
CA ILE A 152 3.38 14.16 1.15
C ILE A 152 1.98 14.61 0.66
N ILE A 153 1.30 15.43 1.46
CA ILE A 153 0.05 16.11 1.11
C ILE A 153 0.31 17.62 1.08
N ALA A 154 0.20 18.23 -0.09
CA ALA A 154 0.19 19.69 -0.21
C ALA A 154 -1.20 20.23 0.18
N ILE A 155 -1.25 21.15 1.14
CA ILE A 155 -2.45 21.88 1.54
C ILE A 155 -2.35 23.28 0.93
N VAL A 156 -3.11 23.53 -0.14
CA VAL A 156 -3.13 24.81 -0.87
C VAL A 156 -4.32 25.63 -0.36
N ASP A 157 -4.07 26.45 0.67
CA ASP A 157 -5.14 27.02 1.51
C ASP A 157 -4.68 28.33 2.24
N SER A 158 -5.26 28.67 3.39
CA SER A 158 -4.95 29.87 4.20
C SER A 158 -3.67 29.79 5.05
N GLY A 159 -2.91 28.71 4.90
CA GLY A 159 -1.83 28.34 5.82
C GLY A 159 -2.28 27.36 6.91
N VAL A 160 -1.36 26.49 7.33
CA VAL A 160 -1.55 25.46 8.35
C VAL A 160 -0.73 25.84 9.58
N LEU A 161 -1.40 26.03 10.73
CA LEU A 161 -0.75 26.34 12.00
C LEU A 161 -0.02 25.11 12.55
N PHE A 162 1.25 25.27 12.90
CA PHE A 162 2.09 24.23 13.52
C PHE A 162 2.64 24.67 14.88
N ASN A 163 3.10 23.70 15.66
CA ASN A 163 3.52 23.79 17.07
C ASN A 163 4.74 24.68 17.41
N GLN A 164 5.13 25.60 16.53
CA GLN A 164 6.27 26.50 16.69
C GLN A 164 5.89 27.99 16.80
N ASP A 165 4.59 28.31 16.78
CA ASP A 165 4.11 29.62 17.19
C ASP A 165 4.25 29.77 18.73
N PRO A 166 5.02 30.76 19.25
CA PRO A 166 5.21 30.95 20.68
C PRO A 166 3.95 31.37 21.44
N TYR A 167 2.85 31.66 20.74
CA TYR A 167 1.53 31.97 21.31
C TYR A 167 0.53 30.81 21.21
N HIS A 168 0.76 29.82 20.32
CA HIS A 168 -0.25 28.82 19.94
C HIS A 168 0.29 27.37 19.87
N ASP A 169 0.24 26.65 21.00
CA ASP A 169 0.58 25.21 21.10
C ASP A 169 -0.60 24.32 20.65
N HIS A 170 -0.43 23.57 19.56
CA HIS A 170 -1.44 22.73 18.93
C HIS A 170 -0.99 21.24 18.83
N ASN A 171 -1.09 20.52 19.94
CA ASN A 171 -0.62 19.12 20.16
C ASN A 171 -0.67 18.07 19.02
N ASP A 172 -1.59 18.17 18.05
CA ASP A 172 -1.68 17.23 16.92
C ASP A 172 -1.09 17.75 15.60
N MET A 173 -0.81 19.06 15.50
CA MET A 173 -0.22 19.72 14.32
C MET A 173 1.24 20.04 14.62
N VAL A 174 2.03 18.98 14.78
CA VAL A 174 3.42 19.05 15.22
C VAL A 174 4.41 18.88 14.07
N ASP A 175 5.64 19.32 14.29
CA ASP A 175 6.76 19.24 13.33
C ASP A 175 6.94 17.83 12.73
N SER A 176 6.64 16.76 13.50
CA SER A 176 6.72 15.39 12.97
C SER A 176 5.75 15.10 11.81
N GLN A 177 4.68 15.90 11.64
CA GLN A 177 3.76 15.88 10.49
C GLN A 177 4.03 17.01 9.48
N ARG A 178 4.95 17.94 9.73
CA ARG A 178 5.32 18.97 8.76
C ARG A 178 6.21 18.35 7.68
N TRP A 179 6.03 18.74 6.42
CA TRP A 179 7.02 18.49 5.36
C TRP A 179 8.21 19.42 5.56
N GLU A 180 9.39 19.00 5.13
CA GLU A 180 10.61 19.80 5.22
C GLU A 180 11.38 19.67 3.89
N ASN A 181 11.73 20.78 3.23
CA ASN A 181 12.62 20.73 2.07
C ASN A 181 14.02 20.34 2.56
N SER A 182 14.55 19.20 2.12
CA SER A 182 15.82 18.66 2.65
C SER A 182 17.02 19.57 2.40
N ASP A 183 16.93 20.40 1.38
CA ASP A 183 18.06 21.13 0.83
C ASP A 183 18.16 22.49 1.56
N GLU A 184 17.02 23.18 1.76
CA GLU A 184 16.87 24.33 2.67
C GLU A 184 17.02 23.98 4.17
N VAL A 185 16.85 22.71 4.58
CA VAL A 185 16.91 22.35 6.01
C VAL A 185 18.28 22.66 6.65
N ASN A 186 19.36 22.66 5.85
CA ASN A 186 20.72 23.03 6.28
C ASN A 186 21.34 24.15 5.41
N GLY A 187 20.51 24.92 4.70
CA GLY A 187 20.93 25.99 3.80
C GLY A 187 21.52 27.22 4.50
N LEU A 188 21.80 28.23 3.69
CA LEU A 188 22.20 29.57 4.11
C LEU A 188 20.95 30.45 4.24
N ASN A 189 20.74 31.05 5.42
CA ASN A 189 19.72 32.09 5.61
C ASN A 189 19.73 33.14 4.48
N ASP A 190 18.54 33.59 4.07
CA ASP A 190 18.32 34.57 3.01
C ASP A 190 18.84 34.09 1.63
N THR A 191 18.91 32.76 1.42
CA THR A 191 19.36 32.10 0.16
C THR A 191 18.30 31.14 -0.38
N ASP A 192 18.40 30.85 -1.67
CA ASP A 192 17.66 29.83 -2.43
C ASP A 192 18.72 28.76 -2.77
N ASP A 193 18.81 27.70 -1.96
CA ASP A 193 19.91 26.72 -1.99
C ASP A 193 19.67 25.57 -2.98
N ASP A 194 18.42 25.25 -3.32
CA ASP A 194 18.06 24.29 -4.37
C ASP A 194 17.89 24.94 -5.77
N LEU A 195 17.81 26.28 -5.82
CA LEU A 195 17.63 27.12 -7.02
C LEU A 195 16.24 26.95 -7.68
N ASN A 196 15.22 26.63 -6.89
CA ASN A 196 13.82 26.54 -7.32
C ASN A 196 13.13 27.93 -7.46
N GLY A 197 13.74 28.99 -6.89
CA GLY A 197 13.22 30.37 -6.91
C GLY A 197 12.53 30.82 -5.61
N TYR A 198 12.54 30.01 -4.55
CA TYR A 198 11.81 30.20 -3.30
C TYR A 198 12.75 30.20 -2.07
N THR A 199 13.33 31.36 -1.76
CA THR A 199 14.31 31.60 -0.66
C THR A 199 13.82 31.22 0.75
N ASP A 200 14.52 30.34 1.46
CA ASP A 200 14.13 29.79 2.78
C ASP A 200 12.78 29.00 2.79
N ASP A 201 12.40 28.30 1.70
CA ASP A 201 11.09 27.60 1.55
C ASP A 201 10.83 26.38 2.48
N LYS A 202 11.69 26.20 3.48
CA LYS A 202 11.94 25.04 4.35
C LYS A 202 10.74 24.15 4.73
N TYR A 203 9.51 24.66 4.79
CA TYR A 203 8.30 23.91 5.18
C TYR A 203 7.12 24.05 4.20
N GLY A 204 7.37 24.55 2.99
CA GLY A 204 6.40 25.10 2.06
C GLY A 204 6.43 26.63 2.06
N TRP A 205 5.60 27.26 1.22
CA TRP A 205 5.74 28.67 0.82
C TRP A 205 4.48 29.53 1.01
N ASP A 206 4.68 30.81 1.35
CA ASP A 206 3.63 31.84 1.30
C ASP A 206 3.61 32.61 -0.04
N PHE A 207 2.62 32.29 -0.88
CA PHE A 207 2.39 32.95 -2.17
C PHE A 207 1.62 34.28 -2.02
N THR A 208 1.23 34.69 -0.81
CA THR A 208 0.46 35.93 -0.60
C THR A 208 1.31 37.20 -0.57
N GLY A 209 2.60 37.09 -0.22
CA GLY A 209 3.50 38.20 0.02
C GLY A 209 3.66 38.53 1.51
N GLY A 210 4.89 38.85 1.91
CA GLY A 210 5.24 39.12 3.31
C GLY A 210 4.64 40.42 3.87
N TYR A 211 4.81 40.62 5.17
CA TYR A 211 4.27 41.80 5.88
C TYR A 211 5.29 42.94 6.00
N ALA A 212 5.06 44.05 5.30
CA ALA A 212 5.76 45.31 5.58
C ALA A 212 5.31 45.90 6.93
N SER A 213 6.26 46.26 7.79
CA SER A 213 5.94 46.82 9.11
C SER A 213 5.27 48.20 9.01
N GLY A 214 4.00 48.31 9.39
CA GLY A 214 3.25 49.56 9.38
C GLY A 214 2.42 49.83 8.12
N SER A 215 2.05 48.80 7.35
CA SER A 215 1.09 48.90 6.24
C SER A 215 -0.25 48.26 6.57
N ASP A 216 -1.32 48.75 5.94
CA ASP A 216 -2.58 47.99 5.82
C ASP A 216 -2.30 46.61 5.20
N CYS A 217 -3.15 45.62 5.48
CA CYS A 217 -2.91 44.20 5.17
C CYS A 217 -2.33 43.93 3.77
N PRO A 218 -1.34 43.00 3.66
CA PRO A 218 -0.79 42.59 2.38
C PRO A 218 -1.90 42.20 1.39
N ASN A 219 -1.81 42.80 0.22
CA ASN A 219 -2.83 42.79 -0.82
C ASN A 219 -2.15 42.60 -2.19
N ASP A 220 -2.94 42.44 -3.25
CA ASP A 220 -2.44 42.11 -4.60
C ASP A 220 -1.60 43.23 -5.26
N THR A 221 -1.31 44.33 -4.55
CA THR A 221 -0.37 45.38 -4.98
C THR A 221 0.86 45.53 -4.07
N ASP A 222 0.98 44.74 -3.00
CA ASP A 222 2.15 44.78 -2.11
C ASP A 222 3.30 43.98 -2.71
N THR A 223 4.21 44.69 -3.38
CA THR A 223 5.43 44.12 -3.96
C THR A 223 6.64 44.20 -2.99
N THR A 224 6.42 44.36 -1.69
CA THR A 224 7.54 44.56 -0.75
C THR A 224 8.21 43.24 -0.35
N SER A 225 9.53 43.21 -0.49
CA SER A 225 10.37 42.05 -0.19
C SER A 225 10.69 41.93 1.31
N SER A 226 9.66 41.97 2.16
CA SER A 226 9.80 41.68 3.59
C SER A 226 9.94 40.17 3.78
N GLY A 227 11.13 39.71 4.21
CA GLY A 227 11.47 38.29 4.36
C GLY A 227 10.77 37.59 5.52
N ASP A 228 9.47 37.37 5.38
CA ASP A 228 8.71 36.34 6.07
C ASP A 228 7.96 35.53 5.00
N ASN A 229 8.67 34.55 4.43
CA ASN A 229 8.14 33.66 3.39
C ASN A 229 7.39 32.45 3.99
N GLY A 230 7.26 32.42 5.32
CA GLY A 230 6.74 31.28 6.07
C GLY A 230 5.23 31.11 5.91
N PRO A 231 4.72 29.93 5.49
CA PRO A 231 3.30 29.70 5.19
C PRO A 231 2.39 29.61 6.42
N GLN A 232 2.77 30.21 7.55
CA GLN A 232 1.90 30.28 8.73
C GLN A 232 0.70 31.21 8.45
N PRO A 233 -0.48 30.92 8.99
CA PRO A 233 -1.62 31.84 8.91
C PRO A 233 -1.37 33.08 9.79
N TYR A 234 -1.70 34.29 9.30
CA TYR A 234 -1.69 35.54 10.09
C TYR A 234 -3.05 36.25 10.09
N SER A 235 -3.30 37.07 11.12
CA SER A 235 -4.49 37.94 11.24
C SER A 235 -4.25 39.33 10.61
N CYS A 236 -5.33 40.01 10.24
CA CYS A 236 -5.30 41.38 9.71
C CYS A 236 -5.48 42.48 10.78
N ASP A 237 -5.86 42.10 11.99
CA ASP A 237 -6.76 42.94 12.81
C ASP A 237 -6.00 43.87 13.78
N ASN A 238 -4.75 43.55 14.12
CA ASN A 238 -3.93 44.35 15.05
C ASN A 238 -2.42 44.04 14.96
N GLU A 239 -1.61 45.02 14.56
CA GLU A 239 -0.13 44.91 14.52
C GLU A 239 0.52 44.58 15.87
N ASN A 240 -0.19 44.83 16.98
CA ASN A 240 0.35 44.78 18.34
C ASN A 240 -0.03 43.49 19.12
N ASP A 241 -0.85 42.60 18.55
CA ASP A 241 -1.33 41.39 19.23
C ASP A 241 -1.22 40.15 18.34
N LYS A 242 0.00 39.63 18.20
CA LYS A 242 0.28 38.36 17.49
C LYS A 242 -0.24 37.11 18.24
N SER A 243 -0.90 37.26 19.39
CA SER A 243 -1.33 36.13 20.23
C SER A 243 -2.74 35.60 19.94
N LEU A 244 -3.32 36.01 18.81
CA LEU A 244 -4.64 35.63 18.32
C LEU A 244 -4.67 35.69 16.79
N LEU A 245 -5.34 34.75 16.14
CA LEU A 245 -5.53 34.77 14.67
C LEU A 245 -6.83 35.48 14.23
N ASN A 246 -7.56 36.10 15.18
CA ASN A 246 -8.60 37.10 14.94
C ASN A 246 -8.95 37.81 16.26
N LYS A 247 -9.21 39.11 16.20
CA LYS A 247 -9.52 39.97 17.35
C LYS A 247 -10.74 40.88 17.12
N ASN A 248 -11.91 40.25 17.07
CA ASN A 248 -13.27 40.84 17.13
C ASN A 248 -13.94 41.18 15.78
N ASP A 249 -13.72 40.39 14.73
CA ASP A 249 -14.60 40.41 13.54
C ASP A 249 -15.08 39.01 13.11
N GLY A 250 -15.73 38.93 11.94
CA GLY A 250 -16.34 37.70 11.41
C GLY A 250 -15.43 36.83 10.52
N ASP A 251 -14.18 37.24 10.29
CA ASP A 251 -13.33 36.69 9.23
C ASP A 251 -12.27 35.70 9.76
N ALA A 252 -12.29 35.41 11.07
CA ALA A 252 -11.62 34.28 11.73
C ALA A 252 -11.80 32.92 11.01
N ARG A 253 -12.91 32.76 10.28
CA ARG A 253 -13.24 31.59 9.44
C ARG A 253 -12.30 31.37 8.25
N TYR A 254 -11.61 32.42 7.79
CA TYR A 254 -10.72 32.36 6.63
C TYR A 254 -9.29 32.04 7.06
N VAL A 255 -8.71 32.83 7.97
CA VAL A 255 -7.33 32.65 8.48
C VAL A 255 -7.08 31.22 8.98
N GLY A 256 -8.05 30.64 9.70
CA GLY A 256 -7.93 29.29 10.26
C GLY A 256 -8.23 28.12 9.30
N HIS A 257 -8.69 28.37 8.08
CA HIS A 257 -9.29 27.33 7.23
C HIS A 257 -8.31 26.20 6.85
N GLY A 258 -7.08 26.53 6.46
CA GLY A 258 -6.03 25.56 6.16
C GLY A 258 -5.70 24.63 7.33
N THR A 259 -5.80 25.12 8.57
CA THR A 259 -5.60 24.30 9.78
C THR A 259 -6.75 23.29 9.97
N VAL A 260 -8.00 23.70 9.72
CA VAL A 260 -9.17 22.79 9.70
C VAL A 260 -8.94 21.68 8.67
N VAL A 261 -8.56 22.07 7.45
CA VAL A 261 -8.37 21.17 6.31
C VAL A 261 -7.20 20.20 6.53
N GLY A 262 -6.03 20.71 6.90
CA GLY A 262 -4.83 19.92 7.20
C GLY A 262 -5.06 18.92 8.33
N SER A 263 -5.85 19.29 9.35
CA SER A 263 -6.18 18.37 10.45
C SER A 263 -6.93 17.12 9.99
N ILE A 264 -7.91 17.31 9.10
CA ILE A 264 -8.71 16.22 8.57
C ILE A 264 -7.85 15.32 7.68
N ALA A 265 -6.89 15.89 6.96
CA ALA A 265 -5.96 15.14 6.12
C ALA A 265 -4.98 14.30 6.95
N ALA A 266 -4.20 14.93 7.85
CA ALA A 266 -3.08 14.26 8.53
C ALA A 266 -2.73 14.78 9.95
N ALA A 267 -3.71 15.20 10.76
CA ALA A 267 -3.47 15.41 12.20
C ALA A 267 -2.80 14.18 12.84
N LYS A 268 -1.79 14.44 13.69
CA LYS A 268 -1.02 13.39 14.35
C LYS A 268 -1.93 12.52 15.20
N THR A 269 -2.08 11.28 14.77
CA THR A 269 -3.06 10.36 15.33
C THR A 269 -2.41 9.36 16.28
N ASN A 270 -3.18 8.88 17.24
CA ASN A 270 -2.80 7.97 18.31
C ASN A 270 -1.73 8.59 19.25
N ASN A 271 -1.86 9.89 19.55
CA ASN A 271 -0.98 10.64 20.47
C ASN A 271 -1.61 10.91 21.86
N ASN A 272 -2.86 10.49 22.08
CA ASN A 272 -3.75 10.79 23.22
C ASN A 272 -4.27 12.25 23.31
N THR A 273 -3.91 13.14 22.38
CA THR A 273 -4.40 14.53 22.34
C THR A 273 -5.66 14.65 21.49
N LEU A 274 -5.87 15.63 20.60
CA LEU A 274 -7.23 16.02 20.22
C LEU A 274 -7.87 15.08 19.20
N VAL A 275 -7.56 15.20 17.91
CA VAL A 275 -8.28 14.52 16.81
C VAL A 275 -7.40 13.61 15.97
N ALA A 276 -7.99 12.53 15.46
CA ALA A 276 -7.35 11.71 14.43
C ALA A 276 -7.44 12.37 13.04
N GLY A 277 -6.34 12.37 12.30
CA GLY A 277 -6.28 12.63 10.87
C GLY A 277 -6.65 11.41 10.03
N THR A 278 -6.84 11.60 8.72
CA THR A 278 -7.19 10.51 7.79
C THR A 278 -5.97 9.60 7.56
N ASP A 279 -4.83 10.19 7.21
CA ASP A 279 -3.52 9.54 7.29
C ASP A 279 -2.86 9.86 8.65
N TRP A 280 -2.15 8.91 9.26
CA TRP A 280 -1.54 9.10 10.59
C TRP A 280 -0.10 9.62 10.51
N LYS A 281 0.53 9.66 9.33
CA LYS A 281 1.97 9.87 9.14
C LYS A 281 2.35 10.73 7.94
N ALA A 282 1.46 10.89 6.96
CA ALA A 282 1.75 11.70 5.78
C ALA A 282 2.12 13.13 6.18
N LYS A 283 3.17 13.66 5.57
CA LYS A 283 3.65 15.01 5.83
C LYS A 283 2.77 16.03 5.13
N ILE A 284 2.49 17.14 5.80
CA ILE A 284 1.80 18.29 5.24
C ILE A 284 2.85 19.28 4.72
N MET A 285 2.86 19.47 3.41
CA MET A 285 3.48 20.61 2.75
C MET A 285 2.48 21.77 2.79
N ASN A 286 2.86 22.86 3.43
CA ASN A 286 1.96 23.95 3.76
C ASN A 286 2.12 25.08 2.72
N LEU A 287 1.12 25.29 1.85
CA LEU A 287 1.21 26.25 0.74
C LEU A 287 0.11 27.28 0.89
N ARG A 288 0.49 28.51 1.22
CA ARG A 288 -0.46 29.57 1.54
C ARG A 288 -0.76 30.44 0.32
N VAL A 289 -2.03 30.49 -0.06
CA VAL A 289 -2.51 31.24 -1.24
C VAL A 289 -3.59 32.27 -0.91
N PHE A 290 -4.27 32.11 0.23
CA PHE A 290 -5.31 33.03 0.71
C PHE A 290 -4.76 34.09 1.67
N ASP A 291 -5.12 35.35 1.42
CA ASP A 291 -4.92 36.46 2.35
C ASP A 291 -5.87 36.36 3.57
N GLY A 292 -5.73 37.31 4.51
CA GLY A 292 -6.55 37.35 5.75
C GLY A 292 -8.06 37.47 5.50
N TYR A 293 -8.49 37.89 4.31
CA TYR A 293 -9.90 38.02 3.92
C TYR A 293 -10.40 36.81 3.10
N GLY A 294 -9.59 35.76 2.96
CA GLY A 294 -9.95 34.58 2.17
C GLY A 294 -9.89 34.78 0.66
N ARG A 295 -9.04 35.70 0.16
CA ARG A 295 -8.87 35.98 -1.27
C ARG A 295 -7.55 35.41 -1.81
N ALA A 296 -7.62 34.75 -2.96
CA ALA A 296 -6.48 34.22 -3.71
C ALA A 296 -6.64 34.56 -5.20
N THR A 297 -5.53 34.54 -5.95
CA THR A 297 -5.50 34.79 -7.40
C THR A 297 -5.03 33.56 -8.16
N THR A 298 -5.35 33.47 -9.45
CA THR A 298 -4.87 32.40 -10.36
C THR A 298 -3.36 32.18 -10.22
N ALA A 299 -2.56 33.25 -10.20
CA ALA A 299 -1.11 33.15 -10.07
C ALA A 299 -0.69 32.39 -8.79
N ARG A 300 -1.24 32.76 -7.63
CA ARG A 300 -0.93 32.11 -6.35
C ARG A 300 -1.30 30.62 -6.36
N VAL A 301 -2.48 30.28 -6.88
CA VAL A 301 -2.96 28.88 -6.91
C VAL A 301 -2.20 28.04 -7.94
N VAL A 302 -1.86 28.60 -9.10
CA VAL A 302 -1.03 27.94 -10.12
C VAL A 302 0.37 27.66 -9.58
N SER A 303 1.07 28.68 -9.08
CA SER A 303 2.43 28.51 -8.55
C SER A 303 2.47 27.57 -7.34
N ALA A 304 1.43 27.53 -6.49
CA ALA A 304 1.34 26.53 -5.42
C ALA A 304 1.13 25.10 -5.94
N VAL A 305 0.40 24.90 -7.04
CA VAL A 305 0.22 23.57 -7.66
C VAL A 305 1.48 23.11 -8.39
N GLU A 306 2.19 24.03 -9.04
CA GLU A 306 3.48 23.79 -9.69
C GLU A 306 4.57 23.48 -8.64
N TYR A 307 4.70 24.33 -7.60
CA TYR A 307 5.59 24.10 -6.46
C TYR A 307 5.35 22.73 -5.80
N ALA A 308 4.09 22.37 -5.53
CA ALA A 308 3.74 21.06 -4.97
C ALA A 308 4.10 19.91 -5.91
N THR A 309 4.14 20.16 -7.22
CA THR A 309 4.47 19.16 -8.23
C THR A 309 5.97 18.91 -8.28
N ASP A 310 6.77 19.97 -8.29
CA ASP A 310 8.23 19.89 -8.38
C ASP A 310 8.85 19.40 -7.05
N ASN A 311 8.32 19.85 -5.91
CA ASN A 311 8.68 19.34 -4.58
C ASN A 311 8.01 17.98 -4.23
N GLY A 312 7.45 17.28 -5.21
CA GLY A 312 7.14 15.84 -5.11
C GLY A 312 5.97 15.46 -4.20
N ALA A 313 4.93 16.30 -4.07
CA ALA A 313 3.73 15.94 -3.32
C ALA A 313 3.03 14.70 -3.90
N ASP A 314 2.54 13.77 -3.05
CA ASP A 314 1.74 12.63 -3.51
C ASP A 314 0.28 13.03 -3.79
N ALA A 315 -0.23 14.01 -3.03
CA ALA A 315 -1.60 14.53 -3.17
C ALA A 315 -1.62 16.05 -2.97
N ILE A 316 -2.51 16.75 -3.68
CA ILE A 316 -2.73 18.19 -3.55
C ILE A 316 -4.18 18.43 -3.17
N ASN A 317 -4.39 19.13 -2.06
CA ASN A 317 -5.70 19.45 -1.53
C ASN A 317 -6.09 20.89 -1.87
N LEU A 318 -7.02 21.04 -2.82
CA LEU A 318 -7.60 22.31 -3.23
C LEU A 318 -8.99 22.48 -2.60
N SER A 319 -9.03 22.83 -1.32
CA SER A 319 -10.28 23.06 -0.57
C SER A 319 -10.98 24.39 -0.93
N LEU A 320 -10.86 24.79 -2.20
CA LEU A 320 -11.22 26.08 -2.78
C LEU A 320 -12.04 25.92 -4.07
N ALA A 321 -12.65 27.01 -4.52
CA ALA A 321 -13.33 27.12 -5.81
C ALA A 321 -13.30 28.58 -6.31
N ILE A 322 -13.32 28.78 -7.63
CA ILE A 322 -13.35 30.10 -8.27
C ILE A 322 -14.81 30.58 -8.40
N TYR A 323 -15.07 31.86 -8.14
CA TYR A 323 -16.36 32.52 -8.34
C TYR A 323 -16.16 33.89 -9.03
N ASP A 324 -17.15 34.37 -9.79
CA ASP A 324 -17.17 35.72 -10.36
C ASP A 324 -17.76 36.75 -9.39
N ASP A 325 -17.77 38.03 -9.78
CA ASP A 325 -18.38 39.14 -9.03
C ASP A 325 -19.89 38.95 -8.74
N ASN A 326 -20.56 38.02 -9.43
CA ASN A 326 -21.97 37.67 -9.25
C ASN A 326 -22.18 36.43 -8.36
N GLY A 327 -21.10 35.75 -7.94
CA GLY A 327 -21.14 34.51 -7.18
C GLY A 327 -21.36 33.23 -8.01
N SER A 328 -21.19 33.29 -9.33
CA SER A 328 -21.23 32.14 -10.24
C SER A 328 -19.87 31.45 -10.30
N CYS A 329 -19.84 30.11 -10.32
CA CYS A 329 -18.60 29.32 -10.40
C CYS A 329 -18.40 28.55 -11.72
N ASP A 330 -19.18 28.87 -12.76
CA ASP A 330 -19.04 28.34 -14.13
C ASP A 330 -17.88 29.07 -14.86
N ILE A 331 -16.68 28.87 -14.35
CA ILE A 331 -15.43 29.51 -14.80
C ILE A 331 -14.42 28.40 -15.12
N ILE A 332 -13.65 28.56 -16.19
CA ILE A 332 -12.52 27.68 -16.52
C ILE A 332 -11.26 28.53 -16.51
N ASP A 333 -10.24 28.08 -15.78
CA ASP A 333 -8.93 28.71 -15.72
C ASP A 333 -7.92 27.88 -16.54
N ASP A 334 -7.58 28.36 -17.73
CA ASP A 334 -6.65 27.70 -18.66
C ASP A 334 -5.19 27.62 -18.16
N LYS A 335 -4.83 28.35 -17.09
CA LYS A 335 -3.50 28.24 -16.46
C LYS A 335 -3.53 27.18 -15.36
N LEU A 336 -4.58 27.16 -14.55
CA LEU A 336 -4.76 26.11 -13.55
C LEU A 336 -5.07 24.74 -14.18
N GLU A 337 -5.77 24.65 -15.32
CA GLU A 337 -5.96 23.39 -16.07
C GLU A 337 -4.62 22.83 -16.61
N GLU A 338 -3.65 23.70 -16.89
CA GLU A 338 -2.31 23.32 -17.33
C GLU A 338 -1.48 22.76 -16.18
N ALA A 339 -1.44 23.44 -15.03
CA ALA A 339 -0.76 22.97 -13.81
C ALA A 339 -1.41 21.69 -13.24
N LEU A 340 -2.75 21.56 -13.23
CA LEU A 340 -3.44 20.34 -12.81
C LEU A 340 -3.16 19.16 -13.75
N LYS A 341 -2.94 19.43 -15.04
CA LYS A 341 -2.50 18.45 -16.04
C LYS A 341 -1.04 18.03 -15.80
N GLU A 342 -0.15 18.95 -15.44
CA GLU A 342 1.24 18.71 -15.03
C GLU A 342 1.30 17.76 -13.82
N ALA A 343 0.66 18.15 -12.71
CA ALA A 343 0.57 17.35 -11.48
C ALA A 343 0.07 15.91 -11.75
N ARG A 344 -0.99 15.77 -12.55
CA ARG A 344 -1.52 14.46 -12.94
C ARG A 344 -0.52 13.63 -13.74
N ASN A 345 0.24 14.24 -14.66
CA ASN A 345 1.23 13.54 -15.47
C ASN A 345 2.39 13.03 -14.61
N ASN A 346 2.77 13.78 -13.57
CA ASN A 346 3.76 13.39 -12.56
C ASN A 346 3.21 12.41 -11.50
N GLY A 347 1.94 11.99 -11.62
CA GLY A 347 1.34 10.93 -10.80
C GLY A 347 0.78 11.40 -9.44
N ILE A 348 0.53 12.71 -9.32
CA ILE A 348 0.07 13.39 -8.11
C ILE A 348 -1.46 13.39 -8.06
N ILE A 349 -2.03 13.28 -6.85
CA ILE A 349 -3.47 13.15 -6.63
C ILE A 349 -4.10 14.48 -6.20
N THR A 350 -4.48 15.29 -7.19
CA THR A 350 -5.28 16.51 -6.98
C THR A 350 -6.73 16.17 -6.63
N ALA A 351 -7.26 16.78 -5.56
CA ALA A 351 -8.69 16.75 -5.24
C ALA A 351 -9.18 18.14 -4.84
N ALA A 352 -10.42 18.47 -5.19
CA ALA A 352 -11.00 19.79 -4.95
C ALA A 352 -12.47 19.77 -4.51
N ALA A 353 -12.84 20.84 -3.81
CA ALA A 353 -14.17 21.08 -3.27
C ALA A 353 -15.19 21.42 -4.38
N SER A 354 -16.34 20.75 -4.40
CA SER A 354 -17.30 20.90 -5.51
C SER A 354 -18.10 22.21 -5.53
N GLY A 355 -18.13 22.96 -4.42
CA GLY A 355 -18.92 24.19 -4.23
C GLY A 355 -19.94 24.10 -3.08
N ASN A 356 -20.35 25.24 -2.52
CA ASN A 356 -21.11 25.32 -1.26
C ASN A 356 -22.48 26.03 -1.37
N ASN A 357 -23.05 26.11 -2.58
CA ASN A 357 -24.29 26.83 -2.87
C ASN A 357 -25.49 25.88 -2.95
N GLY A 358 -25.25 24.61 -3.32
CA GLY A 358 -26.25 23.55 -3.47
C GLY A 358 -26.69 23.31 -4.91
N ASP A 359 -26.02 23.92 -5.89
CA ASP A 359 -26.38 23.92 -7.31
C ASP A 359 -26.07 22.59 -8.02
N ASP A 360 -26.69 22.38 -9.19
CA ASP A 360 -26.44 21.23 -10.07
C ASP A 360 -25.27 21.43 -11.06
N HIS A 361 -24.36 22.35 -10.70
CA HIS A 361 -23.07 22.60 -11.34
C HIS A 361 -21.92 22.40 -10.33
N VAL A 362 -20.86 21.69 -10.73
CA VAL A 362 -19.62 21.51 -9.93
C VAL A 362 -18.64 22.62 -10.29
N CYS A 363 -18.20 23.40 -9.31
CA CYS A 363 -17.29 24.54 -9.52
C CYS A 363 -15.86 24.12 -9.95
N TYR A 364 -15.13 25.01 -10.62
CA TYR A 364 -13.70 24.85 -10.89
C TYR A 364 -12.86 25.19 -9.65
N PRO A 365 -11.75 24.47 -9.32
CA PRO A 365 -11.06 23.43 -10.09
C PRO A 365 -11.60 21.99 -9.94
N ALA A 366 -12.63 21.74 -9.13
CA ALA A 366 -13.24 20.41 -9.03
C ALA A 366 -13.88 19.95 -10.37
N ALA A 367 -14.32 20.88 -11.22
CA ALA A 367 -14.78 20.59 -12.57
C ALA A 367 -13.69 20.02 -13.50
N SER A 368 -12.40 20.19 -13.19
CA SER A 368 -11.31 19.70 -14.05
C SER A 368 -11.30 18.18 -14.14
N ARG A 369 -11.18 17.67 -15.36
CA ARG A 369 -10.96 16.23 -15.64
C ARG A 369 -9.66 15.70 -15.03
N HIS A 370 -8.72 16.58 -14.65
CA HIS A 370 -7.45 16.22 -14.02
C HIS A 370 -7.53 16.17 -12.50
N THR A 371 -8.65 16.57 -11.90
CA THR A 371 -8.90 16.62 -10.46
C THR A 371 -9.92 15.57 -10.03
N LEU A 372 -9.93 15.22 -8.75
CA LEU A 372 -11.02 14.50 -8.08
C LEU A 372 -12.06 15.51 -7.55
N ALA A 373 -13.31 15.42 -8.03
CA ALA A 373 -14.39 16.32 -7.61
C ALA A 373 -15.08 15.80 -6.34
N VAL A 374 -14.98 16.53 -5.22
CA VAL A 374 -15.44 16.08 -3.90
C VAL A 374 -16.61 16.91 -3.38
N GLY A 375 -17.74 16.24 -3.13
CA GLY A 375 -18.91 16.81 -2.48
C GLY A 375 -19.03 16.42 -0.99
N ALA A 376 -19.97 17.05 -0.28
CA ALA A 376 -20.17 16.87 1.15
C ALA A 376 -21.34 15.96 1.51
N SER A 377 -21.15 15.15 2.56
CA SER A 377 -22.17 14.30 3.18
C SER A 377 -22.39 14.62 4.67
N THR A 378 -23.57 14.27 5.18
CA THR A 378 -23.98 14.47 6.58
C THR A 378 -23.83 13.20 7.43
N VAL A 379 -24.01 13.33 8.75
CA VAL A 379 -23.98 12.19 9.70
C VAL A 379 -25.12 11.18 9.45
N GLU A 380 -26.22 11.60 8.82
CA GLU A 380 -27.32 10.73 8.37
C GLU A 380 -27.00 9.92 7.10
N ASP A 381 -25.78 10.03 6.56
CA ASP A 381 -25.36 9.39 5.30
C ASP A 381 -26.11 9.89 4.04
N LYS A 382 -26.28 11.22 3.97
CA LYS A 382 -26.95 11.93 2.86
C LYS A 382 -26.05 13.00 2.25
N ARG A 383 -26.30 13.44 1.01
CA ARG A 383 -25.66 14.65 0.45
C ARG A 383 -26.05 15.86 1.30
N ALA A 384 -25.08 16.65 1.74
CA ALA A 384 -25.34 17.93 2.39
C ALA A 384 -26.05 18.88 1.41
N LEU A 385 -27.07 19.62 1.86
CA LEU A 385 -27.91 20.42 0.95
C LEU A 385 -27.12 21.46 0.16
N PHE A 386 -26.13 22.09 0.81
CA PHE A 386 -25.21 23.07 0.23
C PHE A 386 -24.17 22.48 -0.72
N SER A 387 -23.99 21.15 -0.78
CA SER A 387 -22.95 20.55 -1.62
C SER A 387 -23.33 20.67 -3.10
N ASN A 388 -22.61 21.49 -3.86
CA ASN A 388 -22.74 21.50 -5.32
C ASN A 388 -22.49 20.09 -5.89
N TYR A 389 -23.16 19.77 -6.99
CA TYR A 389 -23.20 18.45 -7.58
C TYR A 389 -23.32 18.51 -9.11
N GLY A 390 -23.07 17.42 -9.85
CA GLY A 390 -23.06 17.50 -11.31
C GLY A 390 -22.43 16.29 -12.01
N ASP A 391 -22.21 16.40 -13.32
CA ASP A 391 -21.66 15.30 -14.13
C ASP A 391 -20.15 15.10 -13.95
N GLN A 392 -19.46 16.05 -13.34
CA GLN A 392 -18.04 15.97 -12.96
C GLN A 392 -17.81 15.25 -11.62
N LEU A 393 -18.81 15.23 -10.71
CA LEU A 393 -18.66 14.80 -9.31
C LEU A 393 -18.14 13.34 -9.18
N ASP A 394 -17.00 13.12 -8.52
CA ASP A 394 -16.44 11.79 -8.32
C ASP A 394 -17.10 11.06 -7.16
N LEU A 395 -17.17 11.69 -6.00
CA LEU A 395 -17.71 11.08 -4.79
C LEU A 395 -18.08 12.15 -3.76
N ILE A 396 -18.72 11.72 -2.68
CA ILE A 396 -18.96 12.56 -1.49
C ILE A 396 -18.19 12.03 -0.28
N ALA A 397 -17.77 12.90 0.62
CA ALA A 397 -17.16 12.54 1.90
C ALA A 397 -17.79 13.38 3.03
N PRO A 398 -17.59 13.05 4.33
CA PRO A 398 -18.13 13.84 5.43
C PRO A 398 -17.82 15.34 5.28
N GLY A 399 -18.82 16.21 5.42
CA GLY A 399 -18.62 17.64 5.22
C GLY A 399 -19.62 18.56 5.89
N LYS A 400 -20.63 18.03 6.60
CA LYS A 400 -21.53 18.84 7.43
C LYS A 400 -21.35 18.47 8.91
N ASP A 401 -21.08 19.47 9.74
CA ASP A 401 -20.84 19.35 11.19
C ASP A 401 -19.73 18.33 11.49
N VAL A 402 -18.58 18.47 10.82
CA VAL A 402 -17.41 17.62 10.98
C VAL A 402 -16.53 18.14 12.14
N PRO A 403 -16.22 17.32 13.17
CA PRO A 403 -15.26 17.68 14.20
C PRO A 403 -13.84 17.68 13.62
N ALA A 404 -13.19 18.84 13.70
CA ALA A 404 -11.86 19.10 13.16
C ALA A 404 -11.12 20.12 14.06
N LEU A 405 -9.83 20.31 13.81
CA LEU A 405 -9.06 21.31 14.55
C LEU A 405 -9.45 22.73 14.14
N THR A 406 -9.33 23.68 15.05
CA THR A 406 -9.67 25.09 14.81
C THR A 406 -8.56 26.03 15.27
N ALA A 407 -8.30 27.05 14.46
CA ALA A 407 -7.40 28.14 14.82
C ALA A 407 -7.93 28.93 16.04
N PRO A 408 -7.05 29.43 16.92
CA PRO A 408 -7.41 30.24 18.09
C PRO A 408 -7.98 31.62 17.68
N SER A 409 -9.11 32.00 18.27
CA SER A 409 -9.82 33.25 17.97
C SER A 409 -10.54 33.79 19.22
N GLU A 410 -10.45 35.11 19.45
CA GLU A 410 -11.17 35.76 20.56
C GLU A 410 -12.70 35.74 20.34
N ALA A 411 -13.16 35.74 19.08
CA ALA A 411 -14.58 35.79 18.72
C ALA A 411 -15.38 34.55 19.17
N ASN A 412 -14.71 33.39 19.27
CA ASN A 412 -15.31 32.17 19.81
C ASN A 412 -15.30 32.11 21.35
N GLY A 413 -14.63 33.07 22.02
CA GLY A 413 -14.50 33.14 23.48
C GLY A 413 -13.77 31.96 24.14
N ASN A 414 -13.08 31.13 23.34
CA ASN A 414 -12.70 29.78 23.74
C ASN A 414 -11.31 29.40 23.19
N ARG A 415 -10.51 28.72 24.01
CA ARG A 415 -9.19 28.15 23.62
C ARG A 415 -9.28 26.66 23.26
N GLU A 416 -10.48 26.14 23.06
CA GLU A 416 -10.67 24.79 22.55
C GLU A 416 -10.32 24.75 21.06
N TYR A 417 -9.21 24.08 20.74
CA TYR A 417 -8.75 23.88 19.36
C TYR A 417 -9.57 22.85 18.57
N VAL A 418 -10.82 22.56 18.95
CA VAL A 418 -11.69 21.62 18.24
C VAL A 418 -13.08 22.20 18.10
N GLY A 419 -13.57 22.23 16.86
CA GLY A 419 -14.90 22.72 16.52
C GLY A 419 -15.59 21.87 15.45
N ASN A 420 -16.90 22.07 15.31
CA ASN A 420 -17.68 21.48 14.22
C ASN A 420 -17.85 22.52 13.10
N ALA A 421 -17.39 22.20 11.90
CA ALA A 421 -17.55 23.07 10.73
C ALA A 421 -18.24 22.34 9.57
N SER A 422 -18.68 23.10 8.56
CA SER A 422 -19.44 22.61 7.41
C SER A 422 -18.94 23.23 6.10
N GLY A 423 -18.66 22.39 5.10
CA GLY A 423 -18.25 22.78 3.75
C GLY A 423 -17.72 21.58 2.95
N THR A 424 -17.77 21.65 1.62
CA THR A 424 -17.10 20.69 0.72
C THR A 424 -15.57 20.74 0.87
N SER A 425 -15.05 21.87 1.37
CA SER A 425 -13.66 22.04 1.82
C SER A 425 -13.26 21.13 2.99
N LEU A 426 -14.20 20.63 3.80
CA LEU A 426 -13.92 19.64 4.85
C LEU A 426 -14.03 18.19 4.36
N SER A 427 -14.64 17.96 3.19
CA SER A 427 -14.77 16.65 2.56
C SER A 427 -13.55 16.29 1.71
N THR A 428 -13.00 17.27 1.01
CA THR A 428 -11.77 17.16 0.20
C THR A 428 -10.59 16.55 0.99
N PRO A 429 -10.27 16.96 2.23
CA PRO A 429 -9.16 16.40 3.00
C PRO A 429 -9.34 14.93 3.44
N HIS A 430 -10.56 14.39 3.57
CA HIS A 430 -10.72 12.93 3.72
C HIS A 430 -10.28 12.20 2.45
N VAL A 431 -10.45 12.81 1.27
CA VAL A 431 -10.12 12.21 -0.02
C VAL A 431 -8.62 12.29 -0.29
N THR A 432 -7.97 13.43 -0.05
CA THR A 432 -6.51 13.57 -0.19
C THR A 432 -5.77 12.75 0.87
N GLY A 433 -6.24 12.71 2.12
CA GLY A 433 -5.72 11.78 3.14
C GLY A 433 -5.90 10.31 2.76
N THR A 434 -6.99 9.93 2.08
CA THR A 434 -7.15 8.55 1.57
C THR A 434 -6.26 8.28 0.35
N ALA A 435 -6.04 9.28 -0.50
CA ALA A 435 -5.08 9.18 -1.60
C ALA A 435 -3.64 9.00 -1.08
N ALA A 436 -3.28 9.70 0.00
CA ALA A 436 -2.01 9.54 0.71
C ALA A 436 -1.86 8.13 1.32
N LEU A 437 -2.87 7.63 2.04
CA LEU A 437 -2.87 6.25 2.57
C LEU A 437 -2.59 5.21 1.45
N LEU A 438 -3.17 5.43 0.26
CA LEU A 438 -2.96 4.57 -0.92
C LEU A 438 -1.57 4.78 -1.55
N LYS A 439 -1.08 6.01 -1.71
CA LYS A 439 0.27 6.30 -2.25
C LYS A 439 1.37 5.77 -1.33
N GLY A 440 1.21 5.85 0.00
CA GLY A 440 2.13 5.21 0.95
C GLY A 440 2.19 3.67 0.83
N MET A 441 1.10 3.03 0.40
CA MET A 441 1.12 1.61 0.02
C MET A 441 1.79 1.40 -1.36
N PHE A 442 1.41 2.24 -2.34
CA PHE A 442 1.75 2.13 -3.76
C PHE A 442 2.29 3.46 -4.33
N PRO A 443 3.57 3.83 -4.10
CA PRO A 443 4.09 5.16 -4.49
C PRO A 443 4.01 5.42 -5.99
N ASP A 444 4.32 4.40 -6.80
CA ASP A 444 4.28 4.40 -8.27
C ASP A 444 2.83 4.46 -8.84
N ALA A 445 1.78 4.45 -8.00
CA ALA A 445 0.41 4.41 -8.48
C ALA A 445 -0.01 5.73 -9.14
N THR A 446 -0.53 5.63 -10.37
CA THR A 446 -0.97 6.79 -11.14
C THR A 446 -2.30 7.35 -10.65
N PHE A 447 -2.56 8.62 -10.96
CA PHE A 447 -3.84 9.29 -10.71
C PHE A 447 -5.07 8.45 -11.09
N ASN A 448 -5.04 7.80 -12.26
CA ASN A 448 -6.17 6.99 -12.74
C ASN A 448 -6.43 5.76 -11.84
N GLN A 449 -5.39 5.16 -11.26
CA GLN A 449 -5.51 4.00 -10.38
C GLN A 449 -6.04 4.42 -9.01
N ILE A 450 -5.51 5.50 -8.43
CA ILE A 450 -6.02 6.04 -7.16
C ILE A 450 -7.48 6.50 -7.31
N ARG A 451 -7.82 7.23 -8.39
CA ARG A 451 -9.21 7.60 -8.73
C ARG A 451 -10.11 6.38 -8.85
N THR A 452 -9.64 5.32 -9.52
CA THR A 452 -10.37 4.05 -9.64
C THR A 452 -10.60 3.36 -8.30
N ASN A 453 -9.58 3.32 -7.42
CA ASN A 453 -9.66 2.73 -6.09
C ASN A 453 -10.64 3.47 -5.20
N LEU A 454 -10.64 4.81 -5.24
CA LEU A 454 -11.60 5.66 -4.54
C LEU A 454 -13.03 5.47 -5.07
N GLN A 455 -13.24 5.61 -6.39
CA GLN A 455 -14.56 5.50 -7.04
C GLN A 455 -15.22 4.12 -6.85
N LYS A 456 -14.45 3.03 -6.93
CA LYS A 456 -14.96 1.66 -6.70
C LYS A 456 -15.00 1.30 -5.21
N GLY A 457 -14.19 1.96 -4.39
CA GLY A 457 -14.13 1.81 -2.94
C GLY A 457 -15.27 2.48 -2.17
N VAL A 458 -16.17 3.22 -2.81
CA VAL A 458 -17.28 3.90 -2.14
C VAL A 458 -18.32 2.97 -1.50
N ASP A 459 -19.02 3.49 -0.49
CA ASP A 459 -20.34 3.01 -0.09
C ASP A 459 -21.45 3.67 -0.92
N LYS A 460 -22.50 2.90 -1.20
CA LYS A 460 -23.73 3.40 -1.84
C LYS A 460 -24.66 3.90 -0.74
N VAL A 461 -24.86 5.21 -0.67
CA VAL A 461 -25.74 5.85 0.32
C VAL A 461 -27.21 5.47 0.10
N SER A 462 -28.03 5.55 1.14
CA SER A 462 -29.43 5.09 1.09
C SER A 462 -30.30 5.79 0.03
N GLU A 463 -29.92 6.99 -0.41
CA GLU A 463 -30.61 7.78 -1.45
C GLU A 463 -30.02 7.63 -2.87
N MET A 464 -29.10 6.67 -3.08
CA MET A 464 -28.59 6.33 -4.42
C MET A 464 -28.81 4.86 -4.78
N GLY A 465 -28.86 4.57 -6.08
CA GLY A 465 -28.84 3.21 -6.62
C GLY A 465 -27.44 2.59 -6.60
N SER A 466 -27.30 1.43 -7.23
CA SER A 466 -25.99 0.77 -7.40
C SER A 466 -25.02 1.56 -8.30
N THR A 467 -25.55 2.37 -9.22
CA THR A 467 -24.81 3.12 -10.24
C THR A 467 -24.39 4.53 -9.79
N ARG A 468 -23.53 5.19 -10.58
CA ARG A 468 -23.14 6.60 -10.40
C ARG A 468 -24.37 7.52 -10.54
N THR A 469 -24.42 8.62 -9.78
CA THR A 469 -25.47 9.67 -9.89
C THR A 469 -24.85 11.07 -9.80
N LYS A 470 -25.45 12.09 -10.44
CA LYS A 470 -24.93 13.47 -10.36
C LYS A 470 -24.79 13.98 -8.91
N LYS A 471 -25.70 13.59 -8.02
CA LYS A 471 -25.80 14.06 -6.62
C LYS A 471 -24.77 13.45 -5.65
N HIS A 472 -24.24 12.28 -5.96
CA HIS A 472 -23.37 11.51 -5.05
C HIS A 472 -22.06 11.05 -5.70
N GLY A 473 -21.85 11.41 -6.98
CA GLY A 473 -20.82 10.80 -7.81
C GLY A 473 -21.01 9.28 -7.85
N PHE A 474 -19.93 8.55 -7.61
CA PHE A 474 -19.93 7.09 -7.48
C PHE A 474 -20.48 6.61 -6.12
N GLY A 475 -20.45 7.44 -5.07
CA GLY A 475 -20.95 7.14 -3.73
C GLY A 475 -20.22 7.91 -2.62
N ARG A 476 -20.39 7.52 -1.36
CA ARG A 476 -19.62 8.09 -0.24
C ARG A 476 -18.29 7.38 -0.07
N LEU A 477 -17.21 8.12 0.18
CA LEU A 477 -15.90 7.61 0.58
C LEU A 477 -16.01 6.52 1.68
N ASN A 478 -15.35 5.39 1.44
CA ASN A 478 -15.05 4.35 2.42
C ASN A 478 -13.58 3.92 2.26
N ILE A 479 -12.77 4.22 3.28
CA ILE A 479 -11.31 4.06 3.29
C ILE A 479 -10.94 2.58 3.30
N HIS A 480 -11.63 1.78 4.11
CA HIS A 480 -11.38 0.33 4.17
C HIS A 480 -11.58 -0.37 2.82
N LYS A 481 -12.62 0.03 2.08
CA LYS A 481 -12.92 -0.48 0.75
C LYS A 481 -11.96 0.07 -0.31
N ALA A 482 -11.60 1.35 -0.27
CA ALA A 482 -10.60 1.93 -1.17
C ALA A 482 -9.23 1.24 -1.00
N ASN A 483 -8.76 1.10 0.25
CA ASN A 483 -7.51 0.40 0.60
C ASN A 483 -7.55 -1.09 0.20
N LYS A 484 -8.73 -1.73 0.19
CA LYS A 484 -8.93 -3.10 -0.32
C LYS A 484 -9.01 -3.21 -1.84
N HIS A 485 -9.37 -2.14 -2.55
CA HIS A 485 -9.55 -2.18 -4.00
C HIS A 485 -8.24 -2.00 -4.78
N ALA A 486 -7.12 -1.76 -4.09
CA ALA A 486 -5.87 -1.29 -4.68
C ALA A 486 -5.14 -2.31 -5.59
N ASP A 487 -5.67 -2.35 -6.81
CA ASP A 487 -5.18 -2.78 -8.12
C ASP A 487 -4.48 -4.16 -8.28
N SER A 488 -4.51 -4.64 -9.52
CA SER A 488 -4.34 -6.02 -9.98
C SER A 488 -3.07 -6.79 -9.54
N THR A 489 -3.11 -8.09 -9.79
CA THR A 489 -1.93 -8.97 -9.72
C THR A 489 -0.89 -8.57 -10.77
N HIS A 490 0.38 -8.56 -10.41
CA HIS A 490 1.45 -8.50 -11.40
C HIS A 490 1.35 -9.70 -12.38
N PRO A 491 1.78 -9.55 -13.65
CA PRO A 491 1.79 -10.66 -14.60
C PRO A 491 2.79 -11.76 -14.18
N ASP A 492 2.52 -12.99 -14.58
CA ASP A 492 3.45 -14.10 -14.40
C ASP A 492 4.81 -13.81 -15.06
N GLY A 493 5.87 -14.41 -14.50
CA GLY A 493 7.27 -14.03 -14.72
C GLY A 493 7.76 -12.86 -13.85
N THR A 494 6.89 -12.17 -13.12
CA THR A 494 7.28 -11.09 -12.20
C THR A 494 7.89 -11.64 -10.90
N LEU A 495 8.99 -11.04 -10.46
CA LEU A 495 9.57 -11.27 -9.14
C LEU A 495 8.98 -10.27 -8.14
N ILE A 496 8.48 -10.73 -6.99
CA ILE A 496 7.84 -9.89 -5.97
C ILE A 496 8.44 -10.10 -4.57
N SER A 497 8.42 -9.06 -3.75
CA SER A 497 8.74 -9.10 -2.32
C SER A 497 7.92 -8.06 -1.53
N THR A 498 7.61 -8.36 -0.28
CA THR A 498 6.92 -7.42 0.63
C THR A 498 7.94 -6.56 1.37
N VAL A 499 7.62 -5.29 1.64
CA VAL A 499 8.46 -4.38 2.45
C VAL A 499 8.73 -5.00 3.82
N GLY A 500 9.98 -4.93 4.30
CA GLY A 500 10.41 -5.54 5.57
C GLY A 500 10.48 -7.08 5.58
N ASN A 501 10.16 -7.75 4.48
CA ASN A 501 10.17 -9.22 4.39
C ASN A 501 11.29 -9.69 3.43
N PRO A 502 12.26 -10.51 3.88
CA PRO A 502 13.35 -10.98 3.02
C PRO A 502 12.94 -12.09 2.03
N ARG A 503 11.66 -12.45 1.93
CA ARG A 503 11.17 -13.52 1.05
C ARG A 503 10.79 -13.00 -0.33
N VAL A 504 11.54 -13.44 -1.33
CA VAL A 504 11.24 -13.22 -2.75
C VAL A 504 10.40 -14.37 -3.30
N PHE A 505 9.42 -14.04 -4.13
CA PHE A 505 8.60 -15.00 -4.87
C PHE A 505 8.69 -14.70 -6.37
N LEU A 506 8.55 -15.74 -7.19
CA LEU A 506 8.21 -15.63 -8.61
C LEU A 506 6.70 -15.80 -8.75
N LEU A 507 6.03 -14.98 -9.55
CA LEU A 507 4.69 -15.28 -10.06
C LEU A 507 4.80 -16.18 -11.28
N GLU A 508 4.11 -17.30 -11.27
CA GLU A 508 4.12 -18.29 -12.34
C GLU A 508 2.79 -19.06 -12.33
N ASN A 509 2.10 -19.12 -13.48
CA ASN A 509 0.79 -19.78 -13.63
C ASN A 509 -0.24 -19.37 -12.54
N GLY A 510 -0.38 -18.06 -12.31
CA GLY A 510 -1.31 -17.49 -11.32
C GLY A 510 -1.02 -17.88 -9.86
N LYS A 511 0.23 -18.25 -9.54
CA LYS A 511 0.66 -18.70 -8.21
C LYS A 511 1.97 -18.02 -7.81
N ARG A 512 2.15 -17.79 -6.51
CA ARG A 512 3.45 -17.36 -5.96
C ARG A 512 4.33 -18.57 -5.64
N ARG A 513 5.48 -18.68 -6.29
CA ARG A 513 6.52 -19.69 -6.03
C ARG A 513 7.64 -19.11 -5.19
N TYR A 514 7.85 -19.64 -3.99
CA TYR A 514 8.84 -19.10 -3.05
C TYR A 514 10.28 -19.45 -3.46
N ILE A 515 11.18 -18.46 -3.47
CA ILE A 515 12.61 -18.63 -3.73
C ILE A 515 13.32 -18.79 -2.38
N THR A 516 13.76 -20.01 -2.05
CA THR A 516 14.15 -20.39 -0.68
C THR A 516 15.58 -20.06 -0.26
N ASP A 517 16.51 -19.85 -1.21
CA ASP A 517 17.91 -19.48 -0.96
C ASP A 517 18.47 -18.71 -2.18
N PRO A 518 19.36 -17.70 -2.00
CA PRO A 518 19.95 -16.94 -3.12
C PRO A 518 20.65 -17.78 -4.21
N ALA A 519 21.10 -18.99 -3.89
CA ALA A 519 21.60 -19.92 -4.90
C ALA A 519 20.56 -20.26 -5.98
N ILE A 520 19.27 -20.36 -5.63
CA ILE A 520 18.19 -20.59 -6.60
C ILE A 520 18.01 -19.34 -7.47
N PHE A 521 17.92 -18.16 -6.87
CA PHE A 521 17.81 -16.88 -7.58
C PHE A 521 18.90 -16.72 -8.65
N ASN A 522 20.14 -17.03 -8.27
CA ASN A 522 21.31 -16.96 -9.16
C ASN A 522 21.38 -18.09 -10.21
N SER A 523 20.71 -19.23 -9.99
CA SER A 523 20.59 -20.31 -11.00
C SER A 523 19.61 -19.96 -12.12
N HIS A 524 18.57 -19.20 -11.80
CA HIS A 524 17.59 -18.66 -12.76
C HIS A 524 18.06 -17.39 -13.48
N ASN A 525 19.29 -16.93 -13.20
CA ASN A 525 19.89 -15.69 -13.69
C ASN A 525 19.08 -14.41 -13.35
N PHE A 526 18.26 -14.50 -12.30
CA PHE A 526 17.43 -13.39 -11.85
C PHE A 526 18.28 -12.21 -11.36
N GLN A 527 17.67 -11.02 -11.42
CA GLN A 527 18.33 -9.75 -11.16
C GLN A 527 17.61 -9.05 -10.01
N TRP A 528 18.31 -8.73 -8.92
CA TRP A 528 17.70 -8.16 -7.71
C TRP A 528 16.90 -6.87 -8.00
N LYS A 529 17.39 -6.05 -8.95
CA LYS A 529 16.72 -4.85 -9.49
C LYS A 529 15.43 -5.11 -10.30
N ARG A 530 14.99 -6.36 -10.48
CA ARG A 530 13.69 -6.73 -11.09
C ARG A 530 12.63 -7.11 -10.07
N ILE A 531 12.96 -7.17 -8.77
CA ILE A 531 11.99 -7.47 -7.71
C ILE A 531 11.07 -6.26 -7.54
N LYS A 532 9.76 -6.51 -7.60
CA LYS A 532 8.67 -5.55 -7.39
C LYS A 532 8.11 -5.64 -5.97
N ARG A 533 7.40 -4.60 -5.54
CA ARG A 533 6.65 -4.61 -4.27
C ARG A 533 5.36 -5.42 -4.48
N THR A 534 5.16 -6.46 -3.66
CA THR A 534 3.94 -7.30 -3.67
C THR A 534 2.66 -6.47 -3.54
N THR A 535 1.71 -6.59 -4.48
CA THR A 535 0.38 -5.95 -4.38
C THR A 535 -0.58 -6.72 -3.45
N LEU A 536 -1.75 -6.16 -3.16
CA LEU A 536 -2.76 -6.87 -2.37
C LEU A 536 -3.28 -8.13 -3.10
N PRO A 537 -3.59 -8.11 -4.41
CA PRO A 537 -3.89 -9.34 -5.13
C PRO A 537 -2.73 -10.35 -5.17
N ASP A 538 -1.48 -9.92 -5.37
CA ASP A 538 -0.30 -10.81 -5.29
C ASP A 538 -0.23 -11.54 -3.93
N ALA A 539 -0.52 -10.82 -2.84
CA ALA A 539 -0.52 -11.37 -1.49
C ALA A 539 -1.64 -12.40 -1.25
N ASN A 540 -2.71 -12.35 -2.05
CA ASN A 540 -3.84 -13.28 -2.02
C ASN A 540 -3.66 -14.49 -2.96
N LEU A 541 -2.67 -14.49 -3.87
CA LEU A 541 -2.41 -15.62 -4.76
C LEU A 541 -2.05 -16.90 -3.98
N ASN A 542 -2.51 -18.03 -4.51
CA ASN A 542 -2.20 -19.34 -3.97
C ASN A 542 -0.69 -19.59 -4.03
N SER A 543 -0.14 -20.17 -2.96
CA SER A 543 1.26 -20.57 -2.92
C SER A 543 1.46 -21.82 -3.77
N GLY A 544 2.29 -21.71 -4.82
CA GLY A 544 2.78 -22.87 -5.57
C GLY A 544 3.92 -23.58 -4.85
N ASN A 545 4.41 -24.67 -5.44
CA ASN A 545 5.65 -25.30 -4.99
C ASN A 545 6.81 -24.28 -5.04
N SER A 546 7.73 -24.35 -4.08
CA SER A 546 8.95 -23.54 -4.10
C SER A 546 9.68 -23.66 -5.45
N LEU A 547 10.38 -22.62 -5.86
CA LEU A 547 11.17 -22.65 -7.09
C LEU A 547 12.45 -23.49 -6.84
N PRO A 548 12.72 -24.54 -7.64
CA PRO A 548 13.95 -25.33 -7.53
C PRO A 548 15.14 -24.60 -8.15
N LEU A 549 16.36 -25.13 -7.93
CA LEU A 549 17.51 -24.82 -8.77
C LEU A 549 17.14 -25.09 -10.25
N ARG A 550 17.52 -24.20 -11.16
CA ARG A 550 17.26 -24.34 -12.59
C ARG A 550 17.92 -25.61 -13.13
N GLU A 551 17.27 -26.31 -14.06
CA GLU A 551 17.87 -27.38 -14.85
C GLU A 551 19.16 -26.91 -15.56
N GLY A 552 20.08 -27.83 -15.84
CA GLY A 552 21.40 -27.56 -16.41
C GLY A 552 22.38 -26.88 -15.44
N THR A 553 21.94 -26.45 -14.26
CA THR A 553 22.82 -25.75 -13.31
C THR A 553 23.87 -26.69 -12.74
N LEU A 554 25.14 -26.42 -13.04
CA LEU A 554 26.28 -27.05 -12.39
C LEU A 554 26.44 -26.51 -10.96
N VAL A 555 26.49 -27.41 -9.98
CA VAL A 555 26.59 -27.09 -8.56
C VAL A 555 27.64 -27.95 -7.86
N THR A 556 28.25 -27.42 -6.80
CA THR A 556 29.05 -28.18 -5.84
C THR A 556 28.59 -27.85 -4.41
N PRO A 557 28.41 -28.86 -3.52
CA PRO A 557 28.02 -28.62 -2.13
C PRO A 557 29.09 -27.82 -1.38
N THR A 558 28.72 -26.96 -0.43
CA THR A 558 29.73 -26.22 0.39
C THR A 558 30.56 -27.11 1.33
N ASN A 559 30.29 -28.41 1.39
CA ASN A 559 30.94 -29.42 2.22
C ASN A 559 31.44 -30.65 1.44
N ASP A 560 31.45 -30.60 0.11
CA ASP A 560 31.94 -31.67 -0.78
C ASP A 560 32.73 -31.01 -1.94
N THR A 561 33.54 -31.78 -2.65
CA THR A 561 34.24 -31.34 -3.88
C THR A 561 33.59 -31.87 -5.16
N LYS A 562 32.62 -32.78 -5.03
CA LYS A 562 31.84 -33.33 -6.15
C LYS A 562 31.05 -32.25 -6.88
N ILE A 563 31.05 -32.35 -8.21
CA ILE A 563 30.23 -31.52 -9.10
C ILE A 563 28.99 -32.33 -9.49
N TYR A 564 27.84 -31.67 -9.44
CA TYR A 564 26.55 -32.21 -9.87
C TYR A 564 25.94 -31.29 -10.92
N ILE A 565 25.17 -31.84 -11.85
CA ILE A 565 24.22 -31.09 -12.68
C ILE A 565 22.81 -31.29 -12.13
N ILE A 566 21.97 -30.26 -12.22
CA ILE A 566 20.54 -30.31 -11.84
C ILE A 566 19.71 -30.69 -13.05
N ASP A 567 18.81 -31.66 -12.86
CA ASP A 567 18.05 -32.38 -13.89
C ASP A 567 16.58 -32.45 -13.46
N HIS A 568 15.62 -32.20 -14.35
CA HIS A 568 14.18 -32.08 -14.03
C HIS A 568 13.32 -33.23 -14.64
N ASP A 569 13.92 -34.39 -14.90
CA ASP A 569 13.25 -35.59 -15.46
C ASP A 569 11.81 -35.80 -14.96
N SER A 570 10.86 -35.76 -15.91
CA SER A 570 9.47 -36.16 -15.73
C SER A 570 8.73 -35.49 -14.56
N GLY A 571 9.18 -34.29 -14.14
CA GLY A 571 8.59 -33.52 -13.05
C GLY A 571 9.23 -33.74 -11.67
N SER A 572 10.25 -34.61 -11.56
CA SER A 572 11.09 -34.75 -10.36
C SER A 572 12.42 -34.02 -10.55
N VAL A 573 12.72 -33.06 -9.67
CA VAL A 573 14.04 -32.41 -9.67
C VAL A 573 15.05 -33.30 -8.95
N ARG A 574 16.15 -33.65 -9.62
CA ARG A 574 17.24 -34.48 -9.09
C ARG A 574 18.60 -33.81 -9.28
N LYS A 575 19.63 -34.35 -8.61
CA LYS A 575 21.03 -34.01 -8.86
C LYS A 575 21.78 -35.20 -9.44
N ARG A 576 22.56 -35.00 -10.49
CA ARG A 576 23.33 -36.06 -11.17
C ARG A 576 24.81 -35.76 -11.04
N HIS A 577 25.56 -36.68 -10.42
CA HIS A 577 26.99 -36.52 -10.19
C HIS A 577 27.76 -36.60 -11.52
N ILE A 578 28.68 -35.66 -11.77
CA ILE A 578 29.59 -35.72 -12.93
C ILE A 578 30.74 -36.68 -12.60
N GLY A 579 30.82 -37.82 -13.30
CA GLY A 579 31.60 -38.98 -12.87
C GLY A 579 33.12 -38.78 -12.77
N SER A 580 33.70 -37.83 -13.51
CA SER A 580 35.13 -37.48 -13.43
C SER A 580 35.42 -36.08 -14.01
N PRO A 581 36.58 -35.49 -13.69
CA PRO A 581 37.05 -34.25 -14.34
C PRO A 581 37.18 -34.38 -15.87
N SER A 582 37.52 -35.57 -16.37
CA SER A 582 37.61 -35.84 -17.81
C SER A 582 36.25 -35.76 -18.49
N VAL A 583 35.19 -36.26 -17.85
CA VAL A 583 33.81 -36.12 -18.33
C VAL A 583 33.36 -34.67 -18.26
N PHE A 584 33.65 -33.98 -17.15
CA PHE A 584 33.32 -32.57 -16.98
C PHE A 584 33.90 -31.68 -18.10
N HIS A 585 35.18 -31.85 -18.42
CA HIS A 585 35.81 -31.08 -19.51
C HIS A 585 35.46 -31.60 -20.92
N GLY A 586 35.15 -32.89 -21.08
CA GLY A 586 34.65 -33.45 -22.34
C GLY A 586 33.30 -32.85 -22.75
N LEU A 587 32.42 -32.58 -21.78
CA LEU A 587 31.14 -31.85 -21.95
C LEU A 587 31.32 -30.31 -22.05
N GLY A 588 32.53 -29.86 -22.36
CA GLY A 588 32.87 -28.44 -22.52
C GLY A 588 32.63 -27.56 -21.28
N PHE A 589 32.51 -28.14 -20.08
CA PHE A 589 32.26 -27.37 -18.86
C PHE A 589 33.53 -26.78 -18.24
N SER A 590 33.38 -25.59 -17.65
CA SER A 590 34.43 -24.87 -16.93
C SER A 590 34.08 -24.63 -15.46
N ASN A 591 35.10 -24.56 -14.60
CA ASN A 591 34.91 -24.30 -13.15
C ASN A 591 34.22 -22.95 -12.85
N SER A 592 34.24 -22.00 -13.80
CA SER A 592 33.53 -20.72 -13.72
C SER A 592 32.00 -20.85 -13.84
N GLU A 593 31.49 -21.95 -14.38
CA GLU A 593 30.04 -22.20 -14.51
C GLU A 593 29.44 -22.73 -13.19
N VAL A 594 30.24 -23.48 -12.42
CA VAL A 594 29.86 -24.22 -11.20
C VAL A 594 29.52 -23.31 -10.02
N MET A 595 28.33 -23.49 -9.44
CA MET A 595 27.86 -22.73 -8.28
C MET A 595 28.13 -23.47 -6.96
N LYS A 596 28.73 -22.78 -5.97
CA LYS A 596 28.78 -23.29 -4.59
C LYS A 596 27.42 -23.13 -3.92
N VAL A 597 26.82 -24.22 -3.44
CA VAL A 597 25.47 -24.23 -2.84
C VAL A 597 25.45 -24.98 -1.50
N LYS A 598 24.59 -24.54 -0.57
CA LYS A 598 24.42 -25.22 0.73
C LYS A 598 23.70 -26.56 0.53
N PRO A 599 24.03 -27.64 1.26
CA PRO A 599 23.42 -28.96 1.07
C PRO A 599 21.89 -28.97 1.09
N ARG A 600 21.28 -28.17 1.96
CA ARG A 600 19.82 -27.98 2.08
C ARG A 600 19.10 -27.44 0.83
N VAL A 601 19.85 -26.95 -0.16
CA VAL A 601 19.33 -26.36 -1.42
C VAL A 601 19.38 -27.39 -2.55
N LEU A 602 20.14 -28.47 -2.37
CA LEU A 602 20.24 -29.55 -3.33
C LEU A 602 18.97 -30.43 -3.31
N PRO A 603 18.58 -31.02 -4.45
CA PRO A 603 17.55 -32.06 -4.50
C PRO A 603 17.84 -33.22 -3.54
N GLY A 604 16.79 -33.77 -2.94
CA GLY A 604 16.90 -34.96 -2.07
C GLY A 604 17.30 -36.20 -2.86
N GLU A 605 16.69 -36.40 -4.04
CA GLU A 605 16.98 -37.52 -4.94
C GLU A 605 18.29 -37.33 -5.72
N ASP A 606 19.08 -38.41 -5.82
CA ASP A 606 20.18 -38.53 -6.77
C ASP A 606 19.65 -39.20 -8.05
N GLY A 607 19.98 -38.62 -9.20
CA GLY A 607 19.78 -39.24 -10.51
C GLY A 607 21.03 -40.01 -10.98
N PRO A 608 20.95 -40.76 -12.09
CA PRO A 608 22.09 -41.49 -12.64
C PRO A 608 23.30 -40.58 -12.91
N ALA A 609 24.48 -41.00 -12.46
CA ALA A 609 25.71 -40.24 -12.68
C ALA A 609 26.01 -40.06 -14.18
N VAL A 610 26.53 -38.89 -14.55
CA VAL A 610 26.98 -38.60 -15.92
C VAL A 610 28.36 -39.23 -16.08
N SER A 611 28.40 -40.41 -16.69
CA SER A 611 29.58 -41.31 -16.70
C SER A 611 30.45 -41.19 -17.95
N SER A 612 29.94 -40.63 -19.04
CA SER A 612 30.71 -40.31 -20.25
C SER A 612 30.41 -38.89 -20.74
N ALA A 613 31.18 -38.43 -21.73
CA ALA A 613 31.01 -37.13 -22.38
C ALA A 613 30.40 -37.24 -23.78
N ASP A 614 29.83 -38.41 -24.13
CA ASP A 614 29.35 -38.68 -25.49
C ASP A 614 28.01 -38.01 -25.79
N GLN A 615 27.26 -37.61 -24.76
CA GLN A 615 25.98 -36.89 -24.87
C GLN A 615 25.87 -35.88 -23.71
N HIS A 616 25.37 -34.67 -23.98
CA HIS A 616 25.10 -33.68 -22.96
C HIS A 616 23.84 -34.04 -22.13
N PRO A 617 23.82 -33.75 -20.81
CA PRO A 617 22.62 -33.84 -19.99
C PRO A 617 21.57 -32.78 -20.32
N ASP A 618 20.34 -33.00 -19.83
CA ASP A 618 19.25 -32.05 -19.97
C ASP A 618 19.55 -30.69 -19.27
N GLY A 619 18.98 -29.62 -19.82
CA GLY A 619 19.24 -28.23 -19.47
C GLY A 619 20.46 -27.59 -20.16
N VAL A 620 21.22 -28.35 -20.96
CA VAL A 620 22.42 -27.84 -21.67
C VAL A 620 22.06 -27.27 -23.05
N LEU A 621 22.63 -26.12 -23.39
CA LEU A 621 22.59 -25.57 -24.76
C LEU A 621 23.73 -26.14 -25.60
N ILE A 622 23.41 -26.65 -26.78
CA ILE A 622 24.35 -27.23 -27.75
C ILE A 622 24.22 -26.58 -29.13
N SER A 623 25.28 -26.62 -29.94
CA SER A 623 25.28 -26.21 -31.34
C SER A 623 26.17 -27.14 -32.18
N PRO A 624 25.74 -27.61 -33.37
CA PRO A 624 26.58 -28.45 -34.21
C PRO A 624 27.79 -27.69 -34.76
N ASP A 625 28.93 -28.38 -34.94
CA ASP A 625 30.14 -27.76 -35.49
C ASP A 625 29.89 -27.05 -36.83
N GLY A 626 30.43 -25.83 -36.93
CA GLY A 626 30.26 -24.95 -38.09
C GLY A 626 28.83 -24.53 -38.40
N LYS A 627 27.88 -24.62 -37.45
CA LYS A 627 26.46 -24.25 -37.64
C LYS A 627 25.99 -23.13 -36.69
N PRO A 628 25.08 -22.25 -37.15
CA PRO A 628 24.47 -21.23 -36.29
C PRO A 628 23.27 -21.74 -35.47
N GLN A 629 22.75 -22.95 -35.76
CA GLN A 629 21.61 -23.51 -35.03
C GLN A 629 21.98 -23.85 -33.58
N ILE A 630 21.20 -23.34 -32.63
CA ILE A 630 21.30 -23.67 -31.20
C ILE A 630 20.12 -24.55 -30.82
N TYR A 631 20.37 -25.57 -30.02
CA TYR A 631 19.36 -26.45 -29.44
C TYR A 631 19.51 -26.48 -27.92
N LEU A 632 18.39 -26.60 -27.21
CA LEU A 632 18.37 -27.03 -25.82
C LEU A 632 18.24 -28.56 -25.79
N VAL A 633 19.05 -29.25 -24.98
CA VAL A 633 18.81 -30.65 -24.59
C VAL A 633 17.83 -30.63 -23.42
N GLU A 634 16.67 -31.28 -23.56
CA GLU A 634 15.57 -31.27 -22.58
C GLU A 634 14.69 -32.51 -22.77
N ASN A 635 14.35 -33.23 -21.69
CA ASN A 635 13.64 -34.51 -21.73
C ASN A 635 14.25 -35.55 -22.70
N SER A 636 15.58 -35.62 -22.76
CA SER A 636 16.33 -36.44 -23.75
C SER A 636 15.96 -36.16 -25.23
N GLN A 637 15.54 -34.93 -25.53
CA GLN A 637 15.29 -34.43 -26.88
C GLN A 637 16.10 -33.16 -27.14
N ARG A 638 16.42 -32.90 -28.41
CA ARG A 638 16.90 -31.58 -28.85
C ARG A 638 15.72 -30.69 -29.23
N ARG A 639 15.61 -29.52 -28.61
CA ARG A 639 14.60 -28.49 -28.92
C ARG A 639 15.27 -27.30 -29.60
N TYR A 640 14.89 -27.02 -30.85
CA TYR A 640 15.47 -25.92 -31.62
C TYR A 640 15.11 -24.57 -31.02
N VAL A 641 16.11 -23.71 -30.77
CA VAL A 641 15.87 -22.36 -30.25
C VAL A 641 15.57 -21.42 -31.42
N LYS A 642 14.30 -21.01 -31.56
CA LYS A 642 13.79 -20.32 -32.77
C LYS A 642 14.64 -19.12 -33.19
N SER A 643 14.98 -18.24 -32.25
CA SER A 643 15.71 -17.00 -32.52
C SER A 643 16.61 -16.53 -31.36
N PRO A 644 17.51 -15.55 -31.61
CA PRO A 644 18.30 -14.91 -30.56
C PRO A 644 17.46 -14.16 -29.51
N ALA A 645 16.22 -13.76 -29.83
CA ALA A 645 15.31 -13.15 -28.87
C ALA A 645 14.78 -14.20 -27.88
N VAL A 646 14.35 -15.37 -28.38
CA VAL A 646 13.96 -16.51 -27.54
C VAL A 646 15.12 -16.92 -26.63
N LEU A 647 16.33 -17.08 -27.17
CA LEU A 647 17.53 -17.42 -26.39
C LEU A 647 17.79 -16.45 -25.23
N LYS A 648 17.68 -15.14 -25.49
CA LYS A 648 17.84 -14.08 -24.47
C LYS A 648 16.70 -14.09 -23.44
N SER A 649 15.47 -14.40 -23.85
CA SER A 649 14.29 -14.43 -22.95
C SER A 649 14.43 -15.48 -21.84
N HIS A 650 15.03 -16.63 -22.17
CA HIS A 650 15.27 -17.71 -21.21
C HIS A 650 16.40 -17.44 -20.23
N GLN A 651 17.35 -16.57 -20.56
CA GLN A 651 18.47 -16.20 -19.67
C GLN A 651 19.29 -17.42 -19.18
N PHE A 652 19.57 -18.37 -20.08
CA PHE A 652 20.34 -19.60 -19.78
C PHE A 652 21.70 -19.30 -19.11
N ARG A 653 22.19 -20.27 -18.34
CA ARG A 653 23.47 -20.24 -17.63
C ARG A 653 24.37 -21.35 -18.20
N GLY A 654 25.64 -21.02 -18.40
CA GLY A 654 26.58 -21.86 -19.13
C GLY A 654 26.55 -21.51 -20.63
N GLY A 655 27.73 -21.50 -21.25
CA GLY A 655 27.85 -21.18 -22.68
C GLY A 655 27.33 -22.32 -23.55
N VAL A 656 26.92 -22.00 -24.78
CA VAL A 656 26.57 -23.02 -25.79
C VAL A 656 27.76 -23.95 -26.00
N LYS A 657 27.53 -25.27 -25.94
CA LYS A 657 28.54 -26.32 -26.12
C LYS A 657 28.56 -26.81 -27.56
N GLU A 658 29.66 -27.43 -27.96
CA GLU A 658 29.75 -28.13 -29.24
C GLU A 658 28.94 -29.44 -29.15
N ALA A 659 27.99 -29.65 -30.07
CA ALA A 659 27.12 -30.81 -30.05
C ALA A 659 27.89 -32.09 -30.45
N THR A 660 27.74 -33.15 -29.67
CA THR A 660 28.34 -34.45 -29.97
C THR A 660 27.60 -35.18 -31.11
N LYS A 661 28.08 -36.37 -31.47
CA LYS A 661 27.35 -37.24 -32.40
C LYS A 661 26.05 -37.76 -31.79
N ASP A 662 26.03 -38.09 -30.51
CA ASP A 662 24.85 -38.69 -29.87
C ASP A 662 23.82 -37.64 -29.46
N ASP A 663 24.23 -36.42 -29.12
CA ASP A 663 23.36 -35.23 -29.10
C ASP A 663 22.61 -35.08 -30.43
N MET A 664 23.32 -35.32 -31.54
CA MET A 664 22.76 -35.23 -32.88
C MET A 664 21.97 -36.48 -33.32
N ASN A 665 21.98 -37.54 -32.51
CA ASN A 665 21.10 -38.71 -32.62
C ASN A 665 19.81 -38.56 -31.78
N LEU A 666 19.71 -37.55 -30.90
CA LEU A 666 18.52 -37.33 -30.07
C LEU A 666 17.24 -37.05 -30.88
N GLY A 667 16.11 -37.46 -30.30
CA GLY A 667 14.78 -37.10 -30.78
C GLY A 667 14.63 -35.59 -30.89
N THR A 668 13.98 -35.11 -31.95
CA THR A 668 13.78 -33.67 -32.16
C THR A 668 12.42 -33.28 -31.61
N GLY A 669 12.43 -32.53 -30.51
CA GLY A 669 11.22 -32.08 -29.83
C GLY A 669 10.62 -30.84 -30.47
N ASN A 670 9.50 -30.37 -29.89
CA ASN A 670 8.95 -29.06 -30.21
C ASN A 670 10.03 -27.98 -30.03
N SER A 671 10.04 -26.98 -30.91
CA SER A 671 10.96 -25.85 -30.78
C SER A 671 10.79 -25.15 -29.42
N LEU A 672 11.85 -24.50 -28.95
CA LEU A 672 11.79 -23.67 -27.76
C LEU A 672 11.15 -22.32 -28.12
N ASP A 673 10.14 -21.94 -27.35
CA ASP A 673 9.40 -20.70 -27.47
C ASP A 673 9.82 -19.69 -26.38
N PHE A 674 9.32 -18.45 -26.45
CA PHE A 674 9.60 -17.42 -25.45
C PHE A 674 9.26 -17.89 -24.01
N ARG A 675 10.08 -17.46 -23.04
CA ARG A 675 9.80 -17.69 -21.62
C ARG A 675 8.52 -16.96 -21.20
N GLU A 676 7.71 -17.56 -20.34
CA GLU A 676 6.55 -16.88 -19.72
C GLU A 676 6.97 -15.56 -19.04
N GLY A 677 6.14 -14.52 -19.19
CA GLY A 677 6.43 -13.17 -18.70
C GLY A 677 7.44 -12.39 -19.54
N THR A 678 7.76 -12.86 -20.75
CA THR A 678 8.58 -12.10 -21.70
C THR A 678 7.75 -11.00 -22.36
N LEU A 679 8.36 -9.81 -22.53
CA LEU A 679 7.79 -8.74 -23.32
C LEU A 679 8.38 -8.72 -24.73
N VAL A 680 7.51 -8.59 -25.73
CA VAL A 680 7.84 -8.58 -27.16
C VAL A 680 7.09 -7.47 -27.90
N THR A 681 7.68 -6.95 -28.98
CA THR A 681 7.10 -5.89 -29.82
C THR A 681 7.57 -6.07 -31.27
N ASP A 682 6.67 -5.91 -32.24
CA ASP A 682 6.93 -6.04 -33.68
C ASP A 682 6.67 -4.71 -34.41
N ASP A 683 7.47 -3.71 -34.00
CA ASP A 683 7.46 -2.29 -34.41
C ASP A 683 6.30 -1.44 -33.83
N ASP A 684 6.41 -0.11 -33.95
CA ASP A 684 5.76 0.84 -33.04
C ASP A 684 4.35 1.27 -33.48
N PRO A 685 3.27 1.04 -32.70
CA PRO A 685 3.14 0.17 -31.53
C PRO A 685 2.11 -0.96 -31.73
N PRO A 686 2.55 -2.21 -31.53
CA PRO A 686 1.97 -2.98 -30.44
C PRO A 686 3.02 -3.63 -29.53
N LEU A 687 2.62 -3.82 -28.28
CA LEU A 687 3.43 -4.45 -27.23
C LEU A 687 2.65 -5.60 -26.59
N TYR A 688 3.30 -6.75 -26.44
CA TYR A 688 2.68 -7.94 -25.89
C TYR A 688 3.45 -8.52 -24.70
N ALA A 689 2.71 -9.08 -23.74
CA ALA A 689 3.24 -10.06 -22.80
C ALA A 689 3.03 -11.48 -23.35
N VAL A 690 4.02 -12.36 -23.16
CA VAL A 690 3.91 -13.79 -23.49
C VAL A 690 3.46 -14.56 -22.25
N ASN A 691 2.39 -15.33 -22.40
CA ASN A 691 1.79 -16.15 -21.34
C ASN A 691 1.47 -17.56 -21.85
N TYR A 692 1.19 -18.48 -20.93
CA TYR A 692 0.58 -19.77 -21.25
C TYR A 692 -0.87 -19.82 -20.76
N ASP A 693 -1.77 -20.38 -21.57
CA ASP A 693 -3.17 -20.61 -21.20
C ASP A 693 -3.31 -21.75 -20.17
N SER A 694 -4.53 -21.98 -19.66
CA SER A 694 -4.82 -23.06 -18.71
C SER A 694 -4.59 -24.48 -19.25
N ASN A 695 -4.28 -24.63 -20.53
CA ASN A 695 -4.04 -25.89 -21.22
C ASN A 695 -2.56 -26.08 -21.61
N GLY A 696 -1.70 -25.07 -21.41
CA GLY A 696 -0.29 -25.07 -21.81
C GLY A 696 -0.01 -24.58 -23.24
N ASN A 697 -0.97 -23.94 -23.91
CA ASN A 697 -0.74 -23.25 -25.18
C ASN A 697 -0.08 -21.88 -24.94
N ILE A 698 0.81 -21.45 -25.83
CA ILE A 698 1.43 -20.13 -25.75
C ILE A 698 0.58 -19.05 -26.42
N GLU A 699 0.29 -17.98 -25.69
CA GLU A 699 -0.47 -16.81 -26.14
C GLU A 699 0.33 -15.51 -26.02
N LYS A 700 -0.04 -14.51 -26.83
CA LYS A 700 0.41 -13.12 -26.69
C LYS A 700 -0.75 -12.26 -26.20
N ARG A 701 -0.52 -11.47 -25.16
CA ARG A 701 -1.52 -10.60 -24.53
C ARG A 701 -1.19 -9.15 -24.81
N HIS A 702 -2.02 -8.48 -25.61
CA HIS A 702 -1.78 -7.08 -26.00
C HIS A 702 -1.89 -6.16 -24.78
N ILE A 703 -0.83 -5.37 -24.53
CA ILE A 703 -0.77 -4.33 -23.49
C ILE A 703 -1.27 -3.02 -24.11
N LYS A 704 -2.54 -2.68 -23.87
CA LYS A 704 -3.25 -1.65 -24.66
C LYS A 704 -2.71 -0.22 -24.58
N THR A 705 -1.81 0.11 -23.64
CA THR A 705 -1.23 1.45 -23.53
C THR A 705 0.22 1.44 -23.06
N LEU A 706 1.02 2.40 -23.52
CA LEU A 706 2.33 2.72 -22.93
C LEU A 706 2.25 3.18 -21.47
N LEU A 707 1.06 3.51 -20.95
CA LEU A 707 0.87 3.85 -19.54
C LEU A 707 0.95 2.59 -18.66
N ILE A 708 0.26 1.51 -19.04
CA ILE A 708 0.35 0.19 -18.35
C ILE A 708 1.81 -0.30 -18.32
N TYR A 709 2.54 -0.10 -19.42
CA TYR A 709 3.96 -0.43 -19.54
C TYR A 709 4.85 0.29 -18.50
N ARG A 710 4.59 1.59 -18.26
CA ARG A 710 5.23 2.37 -17.20
C ARG A 710 4.75 1.97 -15.80
N VAL A 711 3.45 1.69 -15.61
CA VAL A 711 2.84 1.25 -14.34
C VAL A 711 3.38 -0.09 -13.85
N LEU A 712 3.56 -1.07 -14.74
CA LEU A 712 4.26 -2.32 -14.43
C LEU A 712 5.78 -2.09 -14.21
N GLY A 713 6.27 -0.87 -14.46
CA GLY A 713 7.66 -0.45 -14.40
C GLY A 713 8.58 -1.32 -15.25
N LEU A 714 8.14 -1.60 -16.47
CA LEU A 714 8.82 -2.35 -17.50
C LEU A 714 9.28 -1.35 -18.58
N GLY A 715 10.39 -0.64 -18.35
CA GLY A 715 10.82 0.45 -19.24
C GLY A 715 11.19 0.01 -20.67
N SER A 716 11.18 0.98 -21.60
CA SER A 716 11.40 0.84 -23.06
C SER A 716 12.61 0.01 -23.49
N SER A 717 13.64 -0.10 -22.65
CA SER A 717 14.85 -0.90 -22.89
C SER A 717 14.71 -2.38 -22.50
N ARG A 718 13.49 -2.92 -22.33
CA ARG A 718 13.25 -4.25 -21.73
C ARG A 718 12.33 -5.19 -22.52
N SER A 719 11.65 -4.74 -23.57
CA SER A 719 11.04 -5.64 -24.56
C SER A 719 12.10 -6.15 -25.53
N PHE A 720 11.89 -7.34 -26.08
CA PHE A 720 12.61 -7.75 -27.28
C PHE A 720 11.84 -7.24 -28.50
N GLN A 721 12.52 -6.47 -29.36
CA GLN A 721 12.06 -6.27 -30.74
C GLN A 721 12.22 -7.61 -31.46
N VAL A 722 11.16 -8.06 -32.13
CA VAL A 722 11.07 -9.38 -32.76
C VAL A 722 10.47 -9.26 -34.16
N ASP A 723 10.77 -10.24 -35.00
CA ASP A 723 10.02 -10.44 -36.24
C ASP A 723 8.59 -10.88 -35.90
N THR A 724 7.56 -10.41 -36.60
CA THR A 724 6.16 -10.85 -36.41
C THR A 724 6.02 -12.39 -36.48
N ASN A 725 6.88 -13.08 -37.23
CA ASN A 725 6.89 -14.55 -37.35
C ASN A 725 7.43 -15.28 -36.09
N ASP A 726 8.13 -14.57 -35.19
CA ASP A 726 8.59 -15.09 -33.90
C ASP A 726 7.49 -15.04 -32.81
N LEU A 727 6.43 -14.23 -33.02
CA LEU A 727 5.36 -14.04 -32.03
C LEU A 727 4.48 -15.28 -31.86
N PRO A 728 3.88 -15.48 -30.67
CA PRO A 728 2.76 -16.40 -30.50
C PRO A 728 1.63 -16.10 -31.48
N SER A 729 1.01 -17.16 -32.03
CA SER A 729 -0.06 -17.07 -33.01
C SER A 729 -1.46 -17.00 -32.40
N GLN A 730 -1.59 -17.22 -31.09
CA GLN A 730 -2.83 -17.06 -30.33
C GLN A 730 -2.81 -15.72 -29.59
N ASP A 731 -3.84 -14.90 -29.78
CA ASP A 731 -4.07 -13.69 -28.99
C ASP A 731 -4.87 -14.03 -27.72
N GLY A 732 -4.29 -13.71 -26.56
CA GLY A 732 -4.91 -13.85 -25.24
C GLY A 732 -5.60 -12.57 -24.76
N ASP A 733 -6.36 -12.67 -23.67
CA ASP A 733 -7.15 -11.55 -23.12
C ASP A 733 -6.26 -10.32 -22.85
N PRO A 734 -6.54 -9.14 -23.45
CA PRO A 734 -5.64 -8.00 -23.40
C PRO A 734 -5.48 -7.46 -21.98
N ILE A 735 -4.27 -7.00 -21.67
CA ILE A 735 -3.95 -6.33 -20.40
C ILE A 735 -4.40 -4.87 -20.52
N ASN A 736 -5.26 -4.44 -19.60
CA ASN A 736 -5.94 -3.13 -19.57
C ASN A 736 -5.51 -2.33 -18.34
#